data_AF-A0AAF0F6D0-F1
#
_entry.id   AF-A0AAF0F6D0-F1
#
_cell.length_a   1.000
_cell.length_b   1.000
_cell.length_c   1.000
_cell.angle_alpha   90.00
_cell.angle_beta   90.00
_cell.angle_gamma   90.00
#
_symmetry.space_group_name_H-M   'P 1'
#
loop_
_entity.id
_entity.type
_entity.pdbx_description
1 polymer ?
#
loop_
_entity_poly.entity_id
_entity_poly.type
_entity_poly.pdbx_seq_one_letter_code
_entity_poly.pdbx_strand_id
1 'polypeptide(L)'
;MDPIQALCTALAQATGGLYHVDLQAPDGVDKLAEVVELVFSKRIVSAEARDSLAVHAPAAIMLLLAEPSGRYAKLGAECFASIYPKVFAHVCSDKSKGAQQLWQLVASIKQRIEALIDSGKQGARIGAVKAVQRIILVQTRANADPRLQNREVSLGMVPPGHPALRAQDLEGEANQLFTKLITLLFTAAVPNVVMAVVNVLTRLARARPALGKVVIEAYVSWTPAALASSAHVNVRSVENTVRLAMVHFLHHGSTEPHASQLSQALEAQRRRMDAALRAFGANRDARKRELRDDGTVSKRARSGTPSDPRRSEPQGPSIADIARLPVDRVVDAIIVGLQSVPEARLKAAIQAFVESDAQREPVDPLKMDVGDDDLARIAPTQEAPKEEEEATAPLQSLEHFELPAPAPLEQREAHALIVDSVSRICEHGSQLAKSGTARISEGHATLWIMLITRLATRGLDTSTHQGTPLAASPALAEQAHKVRTLLLDFISRDFSQRRPIAQQWLAEEWTCDRARRKAGLDGEYYSEWLDKVLEAQVRAHADEAALHPFLEELPELPDAVLDRLYALCLDKATLNEGFALLRDISAARPPLRVAVCDKVLQLTRHHERLVRGKAIVTARTWVLQKGPLTERVLDFAKNSLQLLKQAGMQQLDEAAEPDTENGAEAAPTVDRESAPTVDGTGPESGAPTDESTDQDVLRLMELALVLSVKQPTIFTEVVEIYPNVTPAVQAAMNKHVTPVARAVGPNNTALLDVLHDAPRGADPLVHAVIRILMEKGHTRSLAALVQYLCEERDLPIELLLPLLPQLEKEDALRVLPRIVGLLREPSDEHKAEISSLFRTLVAPPPPATASLSPVELMVMLHVREHDIGVKAALVATQLCFAMKDVFRSEVLTAVLNRLVDEDKLPVLFMRTAIVAIKSFRSLASYVSTSLLSRLVTKKIWTEPRLWDGFALCASLTAPTSFGALLQLPREQLQQLVLEKQPTIREPLRDYLIYKAGGPARHAALLEMLEQAPAK
;
A
#
# COMPACT_ATOMS: atom_id res chain seq x y z
N MET A 1 -66.13 -6.38 -28.20
CA MET A 1 -64.74 -6.79 -28.40
C MET A 1 -64.35 -7.74 -27.30
N ASP A 2 -63.67 -8.82 -27.62
CA ASP A 2 -63.02 -9.65 -26.59
C ASP A 2 -61.90 -8.80 -25.94
N PRO A 3 -61.87 -8.63 -24.60
CA PRO A 3 -60.84 -7.84 -23.93
C PRO A 3 -59.41 -8.36 -24.19
N ILE A 4 -59.23 -9.67 -24.43
CA ILE A 4 -57.93 -10.26 -24.75
C ILE A 4 -57.53 -9.92 -26.18
N GLN A 5 -58.47 -9.96 -27.13
CA GLN A 5 -58.24 -9.55 -28.51
C GLN A 5 -57.88 -8.06 -28.62
N ALA A 6 -58.48 -7.19 -27.77
CA ALA A 6 -58.13 -5.77 -27.70
C ALA A 6 -56.66 -5.56 -27.27
N LEU A 7 -56.18 -6.29 -26.26
CA LEU A 7 -54.78 -6.25 -25.82
C LEU A 7 -53.82 -6.73 -26.93
N CYS A 8 -54.16 -7.85 -27.60
CA CYS A 8 -53.37 -8.38 -28.71
C CYS A 8 -53.30 -7.41 -29.89
N THR A 9 -54.42 -6.78 -30.24
CA THR A 9 -54.51 -5.83 -31.37
C THR A 9 -53.65 -4.58 -31.13
N ALA A 10 -53.69 -4.02 -29.92
CA ALA A 10 -52.87 -2.84 -29.61
C ALA A 10 -51.38 -3.16 -29.51
N LEU A 11 -51.01 -4.35 -29.03
CA LEU A 11 -49.62 -4.82 -29.04
C LEU A 11 -49.12 -5.03 -30.48
N ALA A 12 -49.97 -5.60 -31.36
CA ALA A 12 -49.69 -5.74 -32.79
C ALA A 12 -49.45 -4.39 -33.47
N GLN A 13 -50.31 -3.39 -33.21
CA GLN A 13 -50.15 -2.03 -33.71
C GLN A 13 -48.85 -1.35 -33.24
N ALA A 14 -48.42 -1.61 -31.99
CA ALA A 14 -47.21 -1.00 -31.43
C ALA A 14 -45.89 -1.64 -31.88
N THR A 15 -45.93 -2.86 -32.43
CA THR A 15 -44.72 -3.67 -32.72
C THR A 15 -44.63 -4.20 -34.15
N GLY A 16 -45.72 -4.13 -34.93
CA GLY A 16 -45.85 -4.78 -36.24
C GLY A 16 -46.01 -6.30 -36.20
N GLY A 17 -46.03 -6.93 -35.01
CA GLY A 17 -46.15 -8.38 -34.85
C GLY A 17 -47.61 -8.88 -34.85
N LEU A 18 -47.81 -10.16 -35.17
CA LEU A 18 -49.10 -10.84 -35.03
C LEU A 18 -49.19 -11.54 -33.67
N TYR A 19 -50.08 -11.06 -32.80
CA TYR A 19 -50.35 -11.65 -31.49
C TYR A 19 -51.75 -12.28 -31.48
N HIS A 20 -51.82 -13.57 -31.13
CA HIS A 20 -53.08 -14.28 -30.96
C HIS A 20 -53.01 -15.17 -29.71
N VAL A 21 -53.94 -14.95 -28.79
CA VAL A 21 -54.10 -15.75 -27.58
C VAL A 21 -55.32 -16.64 -27.75
N ASP A 22 -55.12 -17.95 -27.74
CA ASP A 22 -56.19 -18.95 -27.64
C ASP A 22 -56.11 -19.59 -26.26
N LEU A 23 -57.14 -19.39 -25.43
CA LEU A 23 -57.22 -19.93 -24.07
C LEU A 23 -57.54 -21.44 -24.02
N GLN A 24 -57.93 -22.06 -25.14
CA GLN A 24 -58.16 -23.50 -25.23
C GLN A 24 -56.88 -24.28 -25.52
N ALA A 25 -55.83 -23.62 -26.00
CA ALA A 25 -54.52 -24.21 -26.19
C ALA A 25 -53.79 -24.42 -24.83
N PRO A 26 -52.93 -25.44 -24.69
CA PRO A 26 -52.19 -25.71 -23.45
C PRO A 26 -51.31 -24.53 -23.03
N ASP A 27 -50.70 -23.82 -24.00
CA ASP A 27 -49.85 -22.64 -23.78
C ASP A 27 -50.66 -21.32 -23.80
N GLY A 28 -51.99 -21.39 -23.77
CA GLY A 28 -52.87 -20.22 -23.91
C GLY A 28 -52.68 -19.19 -22.81
N VAL A 29 -52.46 -19.66 -21.58
CA VAL A 29 -52.21 -18.81 -20.41
C VAL A 29 -50.80 -18.22 -20.44
N ASP A 30 -49.81 -18.93 -21.01
CA ASP A 30 -48.45 -18.43 -21.23
C ASP A 30 -48.44 -17.25 -22.20
N LYS A 31 -49.11 -17.41 -23.35
CA LYS A 31 -49.24 -16.33 -24.36
C LYS A 31 -50.03 -15.14 -23.81
N LEU A 32 -51.04 -15.38 -22.97
CA LEU A 32 -51.75 -14.31 -22.26
C LEU A 32 -50.80 -13.55 -21.31
N ALA A 33 -49.96 -14.27 -20.56
CA ALA A 33 -48.99 -13.67 -19.66
C ALA A 33 -47.97 -12.82 -20.44
N GLU A 34 -47.43 -13.34 -21.55
CA GLU A 34 -46.51 -12.62 -22.42
C GLU A 34 -47.12 -11.30 -22.93
N VAL A 35 -48.35 -11.33 -23.47
CA VAL A 35 -49.04 -10.12 -23.94
C VAL A 35 -49.25 -9.11 -22.81
N VAL A 36 -49.67 -9.55 -21.62
CA VAL A 36 -49.85 -8.67 -20.45
C VAL A 36 -48.51 -8.06 -19.98
N GLU A 37 -47.43 -8.83 -20.00
CA GLU A 37 -46.09 -8.38 -19.62
C GLU A 37 -45.53 -7.36 -20.61
N LEU A 38 -45.65 -7.61 -21.92
CA LEU A 38 -45.20 -6.71 -22.98
C LEU A 38 -45.94 -5.36 -22.94
N VAL A 39 -47.26 -5.39 -22.73
CA VAL A 39 -48.09 -4.18 -22.67
C VAL A 39 -47.86 -3.40 -21.37
N PHE A 40 -47.97 -4.01 -20.19
CA PHE A 40 -48.00 -3.27 -18.92
C PHE A 40 -46.67 -3.24 -18.15
N SER A 41 -45.87 -4.30 -18.22
CA SER A 41 -44.60 -4.40 -17.47
C SER A 41 -43.41 -3.84 -18.26
N LYS A 42 -43.24 -4.23 -19.53
CA LYS A 42 -42.12 -3.77 -20.38
C LYS A 42 -42.39 -2.43 -21.08
N ARG A 43 -43.66 -2.00 -21.09
CA ARG A 43 -44.15 -0.69 -21.58
C ARG A 43 -43.84 -0.43 -23.06
N ILE A 44 -44.01 -1.44 -23.90
CA ILE A 44 -43.76 -1.33 -25.35
C ILE A 44 -44.84 -0.48 -26.04
N VAL A 45 -46.05 -0.45 -25.47
CA VAL A 45 -47.18 0.35 -25.93
C VAL A 45 -47.14 1.76 -25.31
N SER A 46 -47.55 2.79 -26.06
CA SER A 46 -47.55 4.19 -25.61
C SER A 46 -48.40 4.40 -24.34
N ALA A 47 -48.13 5.47 -23.57
CA ALA A 47 -48.84 5.73 -22.32
C ALA A 47 -50.35 5.92 -22.52
N GLU A 48 -50.74 6.66 -23.55
CA GLU A 48 -52.14 6.91 -23.93
C GLU A 48 -52.86 5.62 -24.36
N ALA A 49 -52.21 4.78 -25.16
CA ALA A 49 -52.77 3.48 -25.54
C ALA A 49 -52.88 2.54 -24.32
N ARG A 50 -51.89 2.50 -23.41
CA ARG A 50 -51.98 1.73 -22.15
C ARG A 50 -53.11 2.21 -21.25
N ASP A 51 -53.36 3.52 -21.16
CA ASP A 51 -54.49 4.09 -20.43
C ASP A 51 -55.84 3.66 -21.05
N SER A 52 -55.96 3.67 -22.39
CA SER A 52 -57.17 3.19 -23.07
C SER A 52 -57.44 1.69 -22.85
N LEU A 53 -56.38 0.88 -22.78
CA LEU A 53 -56.45 -0.57 -22.57
C LEU A 53 -56.66 -0.99 -21.10
N ALA A 54 -56.47 -0.08 -20.15
CA ALA A 54 -56.60 -0.37 -18.72
C ALA A 54 -57.97 -0.94 -18.35
N VAL A 55 -59.03 -0.55 -19.08
CA VAL A 55 -60.41 -1.03 -18.92
C VAL A 55 -60.58 -2.50 -19.36
N HIS A 56 -59.75 -3.01 -20.28
CA HIS A 56 -59.81 -4.38 -20.80
C HIS A 56 -58.91 -5.37 -20.03
N ALA A 57 -57.84 -4.88 -19.41
CA ALA A 57 -56.87 -5.70 -18.68
C ALA A 57 -57.41 -6.55 -17.49
N PRO A 58 -58.46 -6.16 -16.72
CA PRO A 58 -58.94 -6.94 -15.58
C PRO A 58 -59.35 -8.39 -15.90
N ALA A 59 -59.88 -8.65 -17.11
CA ALA A 59 -60.26 -10.01 -17.51
C ALA A 59 -59.03 -10.92 -17.64
N ALA A 60 -57.98 -10.42 -18.30
CA ALA A 60 -56.70 -11.13 -18.43
C ALA A 60 -56.03 -11.34 -17.07
N ILE A 61 -56.00 -10.31 -16.21
CA ILE A 61 -55.43 -10.39 -14.86
C ILE A 61 -56.14 -11.46 -14.02
N MET A 62 -57.47 -11.54 -14.06
CA MET A 62 -58.20 -12.54 -13.27
C MET A 62 -57.83 -13.98 -13.69
N LEU A 63 -57.62 -14.24 -14.99
CA LEU A 63 -57.15 -15.53 -15.49
C LEU A 63 -55.73 -15.85 -14.98
N LEU A 64 -54.80 -14.88 -15.04
CA LEU A 64 -53.43 -15.04 -14.53
C LEU A 64 -53.37 -15.24 -13.00
N LEU A 65 -54.33 -14.70 -12.24
CA LEU A 65 -54.46 -14.92 -10.80
C LEU A 65 -55.21 -16.21 -10.42
N ALA A 66 -56.04 -16.73 -11.32
CA ALA A 66 -56.77 -18.00 -11.16
C ALA A 66 -55.91 -19.23 -11.50
N GLU A 67 -54.82 -19.05 -12.26
CA GLU A 67 -53.90 -20.10 -12.71
C GLU A 67 -53.39 -20.97 -11.53
N PRO A 68 -53.50 -22.32 -11.62
CA PRO A 68 -53.35 -23.21 -10.46
C PRO A 68 -51.92 -23.40 -9.96
N SER A 69 -50.89 -23.26 -10.81
CA SER A 69 -49.49 -23.32 -10.37
C SER A 69 -49.03 -22.03 -9.67
N GLY A 70 -49.81 -20.95 -9.78
CA GLY A 70 -49.54 -19.63 -9.22
C GLY A 70 -48.30 -18.96 -9.81
N ARG A 71 -47.86 -19.35 -11.02
CA ARG A 71 -46.64 -18.83 -11.66
C ARG A 71 -46.79 -17.37 -12.09
N TYR A 72 -47.96 -17.02 -12.64
CA TYR A 72 -48.27 -15.65 -13.08
C TYR A 72 -48.90 -14.76 -12.01
N ALA A 73 -49.08 -15.27 -10.78
CA ALA A 73 -49.69 -14.51 -9.69
C ALA A 73 -48.94 -13.21 -9.34
N LYS A 74 -47.61 -13.18 -9.51
CA LYS A 74 -46.81 -11.95 -9.37
C LYS A 74 -47.13 -10.94 -10.48
N LEU A 75 -47.09 -11.38 -11.74
CA LEU A 75 -47.35 -10.54 -12.91
C LEU A 75 -48.76 -9.95 -12.87
N GLY A 76 -49.77 -10.77 -12.57
CA GLY A 76 -51.15 -10.31 -12.42
C GLY A 76 -51.32 -9.24 -11.33
N ALA A 77 -50.65 -9.40 -10.18
CA ALA A 77 -50.69 -8.42 -9.10
C ALA A 77 -49.94 -7.11 -9.43
N GLU A 78 -48.77 -7.18 -10.07
CA GLU A 78 -48.01 -5.99 -10.49
C GLU A 78 -48.72 -5.24 -11.63
N CYS A 79 -49.33 -5.96 -12.59
CA CYS A 79 -50.19 -5.38 -13.62
C CYS A 79 -51.40 -4.69 -13.00
N PHE A 80 -52.12 -5.35 -12.08
CA PHE A 80 -53.27 -4.76 -11.38
C PHE A 80 -52.90 -3.47 -10.64
N ALA A 81 -51.75 -3.46 -9.97
CA ALA A 81 -51.25 -2.27 -9.27
C ALA A 81 -51.08 -1.05 -10.20
N SER A 82 -50.74 -1.27 -11.48
CA SER A 82 -50.60 -0.20 -12.47
C SER A 82 -51.95 0.31 -13.02
N ILE A 83 -52.90 -0.59 -13.29
CA ILE A 83 -54.19 -0.22 -13.92
C ILE A 83 -55.25 0.26 -12.93
N TYR A 84 -55.18 -0.14 -11.64
CA TYR A 84 -56.26 0.07 -10.67
C TYR A 84 -56.72 1.54 -10.53
N PRO A 85 -55.83 2.55 -10.45
CA PRO A 85 -56.26 3.94 -10.39
C PRO A 85 -57.03 4.39 -11.64
N LYS A 86 -56.61 3.95 -12.83
CA LYS A 86 -57.25 4.31 -14.11
C LYS A 86 -58.64 3.67 -14.24
N VAL A 87 -58.75 2.38 -13.90
CA VAL A 87 -60.04 1.66 -13.87
C VAL A 87 -60.99 2.26 -12.84
N PHE A 88 -60.49 2.64 -11.65
CA PHE A 88 -61.30 3.31 -10.63
C PHE A 88 -61.83 4.67 -11.13
N ALA A 89 -60.98 5.51 -11.72
CA ALA A 89 -61.40 6.80 -12.27
C ALA A 89 -62.45 6.65 -13.41
N HIS A 90 -62.30 5.64 -14.26
CA HIS A 90 -63.26 5.31 -15.30
C HIS A 90 -64.63 4.91 -14.71
N VAL A 91 -64.65 4.01 -13.71
CA VAL A 91 -65.89 3.59 -13.03
C VAL A 91 -66.53 4.70 -12.18
N CYS A 92 -65.76 5.69 -11.69
CA CYS A 92 -66.34 6.89 -11.08
C CYS A 92 -67.06 7.80 -12.09
N SER A 93 -66.64 7.78 -13.35
CA SER A 93 -67.18 8.62 -14.42
C SER A 93 -68.33 7.95 -15.17
N ASP A 94 -68.23 6.65 -15.47
CA ASP A 94 -69.26 5.87 -16.14
C ASP A 94 -70.15 5.09 -15.17
N LYS A 95 -71.46 5.34 -15.22
CA LYS A 95 -72.49 4.69 -14.40
C LYS A 95 -73.16 3.49 -15.11
N SER A 96 -72.70 3.12 -16.31
CA SER A 96 -73.27 2.05 -17.13
C SER A 96 -73.27 0.68 -16.44
N LYS A 97 -74.11 -0.24 -16.92
CA LYS A 97 -74.09 -1.65 -16.49
C LYS A 97 -72.74 -2.34 -16.79
N GLY A 98 -72.01 -1.89 -17.81
CA GLY A 98 -70.68 -2.39 -18.13
C GLY A 98 -69.65 -2.02 -17.07
N ALA A 99 -69.64 -0.75 -16.62
CA ALA A 99 -68.80 -0.29 -15.51
C ALA A 99 -69.11 -1.03 -14.20
N GLN A 100 -70.38 -1.38 -13.95
CA GLN A 100 -70.78 -2.19 -12.79
C GLN A 100 -70.21 -3.62 -12.83
N GLN A 101 -70.27 -4.28 -14.00
CA GLN A 101 -69.68 -5.61 -14.20
C GLN A 101 -68.14 -5.59 -14.11
N LEU A 102 -67.50 -4.57 -14.68
CA LEU A 102 -66.07 -4.33 -14.54
C LEU A 102 -65.66 -4.16 -13.07
N TRP A 103 -66.46 -3.43 -12.28
CA TRP A 103 -66.21 -3.25 -10.86
C TRP A 103 -66.36 -4.55 -10.04
N GLN A 104 -67.32 -5.41 -10.38
CA GLN A 104 -67.46 -6.74 -9.76
C GLN A 104 -66.23 -7.62 -10.02
N LEU A 105 -65.68 -7.58 -11.24
CA LEU A 105 -64.46 -8.27 -11.61
C LEU A 105 -63.24 -7.71 -10.84
N VAL A 106 -63.13 -6.38 -10.72
CA VAL A 106 -62.11 -5.72 -9.89
C VAL A 106 -62.22 -6.12 -8.42
N ALA A 107 -63.44 -6.22 -7.87
CA ALA A 107 -63.65 -6.69 -6.49
C ALA A 107 -63.17 -8.15 -6.30
N SER A 108 -63.44 -9.03 -7.27
CA SER A 108 -62.95 -10.42 -7.27
C SER A 108 -61.42 -10.49 -7.33
N ILE A 109 -60.79 -9.64 -8.15
CA ILE A 109 -59.33 -9.52 -8.22
C ILE A 109 -58.74 -9.06 -6.88
N LYS A 110 -59.34 -8.05 -6.21
CA LYS A 110 -58.88 -7.58 -4.90
C LYS A 110 -58.95 -8.69 -3.84
N GLN A 111 -60.04 -9.45 -3.77
CA GLN A 111 -60.16 -10.61 -2.88
C GLN A 111 -59.07 -11.67 -3.16
N ARG A 112 -58.78 -11.96 -4.44
CA ARG A 112 -57.73 -12.91 -4.83
C ARG A 112 -56.33 -12.40 -4.48
N ILE A 113 -56.05 -11.10 -4.67
CA ILE A 113 -54.81 -10.44 -4.24
C ILE A 113 -54.67 -10.51 -2.73
N GLU A 114 -55.74 -10.29 -1.97
CA GLU A 114 -55.71 -10.38 -0.51
C GLU A 114 -55.36 -11.79 -0.02
N ALA A 115 -55.93 -12.83 -0.64
CA ALA A 115 -55.62 -14.22 -0.32
C ALA A 115 -54.17 -14.63 -0.69
N LEU A 116 -53.61 -14.02 -1.74
CA LEU A 116 -52.21 -14.25 -2.15
C LEU A 116 -51.19 -13.72 -1.14
N ILE A 117 -51.55 -12.76 -0.29
CA ILE A 117 -50.66 -12.20 0.75
C ILE A 117 -50.35 -13.25 1.83
N ASP A 118 -51.34 -14.09 2.16
CA ASP A 118 -51.24 -15.10 3.20
C ASP A 118 -50.69 -16.43 2.65
N SER A 119 -51.17 -16.83 1.46
CA SER A 119 -50.94 -18.18 0.90
C SER A 119 -49.98 -18.25 -0.30
N GLY A 120 -49.58 -17.12 -0.89
CA GLY A 120 -48.81 -17.09 -2.13
C GLY A 120 -47.32 -17.48 -1.98
N LYS A 121 -46.69 -17.82 -3.12
CA LYS A 121 -45.23 -17.90 -3.25
C LYS A 121 -44.59 -16.52 -2.95
N GLN A 122 -43.33 -16.48 -2.52
CA GLN A 122 -42.66 -15.22 -2.10
C GLN A 122 -42.81 -14.07 -3.11
N GLY A 123 -42.60 -14.32 -4.40
CA GLY A 123 -42.76 -13.30 -5.46
C GLY A 123 -44.19 -12.79 -5.59
N ALA A 124 -45.19 -13.69 -5.50
CA ALA A 124 -46.60 -13.33 -5.55
C ALA A 124 -47.03 -12.52 -4.31
N ARG A 125 -46.55 -12.89 -3.11
CA ARG A 125 -46.78 -12.11 -1.87
C ARG A 125 -46.25 -10.68 -1.97
N ILE A 126 -45.05 -10.51 -2.53
CA ILE A 126 -44.46 -9.17 -2.74
C ILE A 126 -45.25 -8.37 -3.79
N GLY A 127 -45.66 -8.99 -4.90
CA GLY A 127 -46.54 -8.37 -5.89
C GLY A 127 -47.89 -7.94 -5.31
N ALA A 128 -48.51 -8.80 -4.49
CA ALA A 128 -49.77 -8.51 -3.81
C ALA A 128 -49.64 -7.37 -2.77
N VAL A 129 -48.54 -7.31 -2.02
CA VAL A 129 -48.25 -6.20 -1.10
C VAL A 129 -48.09 -4.86 -1.85
N LYS A 130 -47.46 -4.85 -3.03
CA LYS A 130 -47.42 -3.66 -3.91
C LYS A 130 -48.80 -3.29 -4.46
N ALA A 131 -49.62 -4.28 -4.82
CA ALA A 131 -50.99 -4.03 -5.28
C ALA A 131 -51.85 -3.40 -4.19
N VAL A 132 -51.77 -3.92 -2.96
CA VAL A 132 -52.44 -3.35 -1.78
C VAL A 132 -52.01 -1.91 -1.50
N GLN A 133 -50.73 -1.56 -1.71
CA GLN A 133 -50.31 -0.15 -1.64
C GLN A 133 -51.18 0.75 -2.54
N ARG A 134 -51.39 0.34 -3.80
CA ARG A 134 -52.16 1.12 -4.78
C ARG A 134 -53.66 1.10 -4.47
N ILE A 135 -54.18 -0.01 -3.92
CA ILE A 135 -55.56 -0.08 -3.42
C ILE A 135 -55.78 0.95 -2.30
N ILE A 136 -54.93 0.96 -1.27
CA ILE A 136 -55.05 1.87 -0.12
C ILE A 136 -54.94 3.34 -0.54
N LEU A 137 -54.01 3.69 -1.45
CA LEU A 137 -53.85 5.07 -1.91
C LEU A 137 -55.13 5.60 -2.59
N VAL A 138 -55.72 4.82 -3.49
CA VAL A 138 -56.93 5.21 -4.24
C VAL A 138 -58.18 5.19 -3.35
N GLN A 139 -58.29 4.24 -2.42
CA GLN A 139 -59.46 4.09 -1.54
C GLN A 139 -59.41 4.93 -0.26
N THR A 140 -58.34 5.71 -0.04
CA THR A 140 -58.28 6.72 1.03
C THR A 140 -58.47 8.11 0.46
N ARG A 141 -58.91 9.05 1.30
CA ARG A 141 -59.05 10.47 0.92
C ARG A 141 -57.66 11.11 0.81
N ALA A 142 -57.46 11.91 -0.24
CA ALA A 142 -56.25 12.72 -0.40
C ALA A 142 -56.21 13.87 0.63
N ASN A 143 -55.05 14.54 0.71
CA ASN A 143 -54.81 15.61 1.68
C ASN A 143 -55.74 16.81 1.47
N ALA A 144 -56.00 17.55 2.55
CA ALA A 144 -56.92 18.69 2.54
C ALA A 144 -56.41 19.94 1.80
N ASP A 145 -55.14 19.99 1.39
CA ASP A 145 -54.55 21.14 0.68
C ASP A 145 -55.01 21.19 -0.79
N PRO A 146 -55.84 22.17 -1.21
CA PRO A 146 -56.43 22.19 -2.55
C PRO A 146 -55.41 22.30 -3.68
N ARG A 147 -54.18 22.77 -3.40
CA ARG A 147 -53.13 22.94 -4.43
C ARG A 147 -52.52 21.63 -4.90
N LEU A 148 -52.57 20.58 -4.06
CA LEU A 148 -52.03 19.25 -4.35
C LEU A 148 -53.10 18.27 -4.89
N GLN A 149 -54.38 18.64 -4.87
CA GLN A 149 -55.49 17.74 -5.22
C GLN A 149 -55.68 17.50 -6.73
N ASN A 150 -55.16 18.38 -7.60
CA ASN A 150 -55.57 18.46 -9.01
C ASN A 150 -55.10 17.30 -9.94
N ARG A 151 -54.45 16.24 -9.44
CA ARG A 151 -53.98 15.11 -10.26
C ARG A 151 -54.11 13.70 -9.65
N GLU A 152 -54.38 13.55 -8.34
CA GLU A 152 -54.35 12.22 -7.71
C GLU A 152 -55.73 11.54 -7.68
N VAL A 153 -55.82 10.34 -8.28
CA VAL A 153 -57.02 9.49 -8.17
C VAL A 153 -57.18 9.00 -6.73
N SER A 154 -58.26 9.44 -6.08
CA SER A 154 -58.55 9.15 -4.67
C SER A 154 -60.05 9.00 -4.41
N LEU A 155 -60.41 8.60 -3.18
CA LEU A 155 -61.80 8.40 -2.77
C LEU A 155 -62.69 9.64 -2.95
N GLY A 156 -62.10 10.84 -3.00
CA GLY A 156 -62.79 12.10 -3.25
C GLY A 156 -63.43 12.22 -4.65
N MET A 157 -63.04 11.36 -5.60
CA MET A 157 -63.64 11.32 -6.95
C MET A 157 -64.99 10.58 -7.02
N VAL A 158 -65.41 9.87 -5.96
CA VAL A 158 -66.64 9.05 -5.99
C VAL A 158 -67.88 9.95 -5.90
N PRO A 159 -68.78 9.96 -6.91
CA PRO A 159 -69.99 10.77 -6.84
C PRO A 159 -70.95 10.29 -5.73
N PRO A 160 -71.63 11.19 -5.01
CA PRO A 160 -72.66 10.79 -4.04
C PRO A 160 -73.77 9.99 -4.74
N GLY A 161 -74.10 8.82 -4.19
CA GLY A 161 -75.14 7.93 -4.74
C GLY A 161 -74.72 7.08 -5.95
N HIS A 162 -73.43 6.81 -6.15
CA HIS A 162 -72.97 5.93 -7.24
C HIS A 162 -73.54 4.49 -7.11
N PRO A 163 -74.07 3.86 -8.18
CA PRO A 163 -74.81 2.60 -8.07
C PRO A 163 -73.96 1.38 -7.67
N ALA A 164 -72.64 1.41 -7.91
CA ALA A 164 -71.73 0.30 -7.58
C ALA A 164 -70.55 0.68 -6.67
N LEU A 165 -70.36 1.98 -6.35
CA LEU A 165 -69.26 2.46 -5.51
C LEU A 165 -69.83 3.12 -4.26
N ARG A 166 -69.51 2.59 -3.09
CA ARG A 166 -69.87 3.19 -1.80
C ARG A 166 -68.61 3.62 -1.09
N ALA A 167 -68.40 4.92 -0.94
CA ALA A 167 -67.16 5.46 -0.39
C ALA A 167 -66.82 4.89 0.99
N GLN A 168 -67.82 4.69 1.86
CA GLN A 168 -67.65 4.12 3.20
C GLN A 168 -67.18 2.66 3.17
N ASP A 169 -67.69 1.83 2.26
CA ASP A 169 -67.31 0.41 2.16
C ASP A 169 -65.86 0.28 1.64
N LEU A 170 -65.46 1.16 0.72
CA LEU A 170 -64.10 1.23 0.17
C LEU A 170 -63.09 1.77 1.19
N GLU A 171 -63.47 2.77 1.98
CA GLU A 171 -62.68 3.30 3.09
C GLU A 171 -62.51 2.22 4.19
N GLY A 172 -63.55 1.41 4.43
CA GLY A 172 -63.48 0.22 5.30
C GLY A 172 -62.50 -0.85 4.79
N GLU A 173 -62.59 -1.21 3.51
CA GLU A 173 -61.67 -2.16 2.84
C GLU A 173 -60.21 -1.68 2.92
N ALA A 174 -59.94 -0.41 2.62
CA ALA A 174 -58.61 0.17 2.72
C ALA A 174 -58.02 0.09 4.14
N ASN A 175 -58.85 0.35 5.16
CA ASN A 175 -58.44 0.26 6.57
C ASN A 175 -58.17 -1.19 7.01
N GLN A 176 -58.95 -2.17 6.52
CA GLN A 176 -58.70 -3.59 6.76
C GLN A 176 -57.37 -4.03 6.12
N LEU A 177 -57.13 -3.66 4.87
CA LEU A 177 -55.89 -3.96 4.16
C LEU A 177 -54.66 -3.28 4.79
N PHE A 178 -54.80 -2.02 5.22
CA PHE A 178 -53.74 -1.31 5.95
C PHE A 178 -53.42 -2.01 7.27
N THR A 179 -54.45 -2.39 8.04
CA THR A 179 -54.28 -3.18 9.27
C THR A 179 -53.56 -4.50 8.99
N LYS A 180 -53.92 -5.21 7.91
CA LYS A 180 -53.26 -6.46 7.48
C LYS A 180 -51.77 -6.25 7.16
N LEU A 181 -51.40 -5.16 6.48
CA LEU A 181 -49.99 -4.81 6.24
C LEU A 181 -49.24 -4.54 7.55
N ILE A 182 -49.84 -3.80 8.50
CA ILE A 182 -49.25 -3.58 9.83
C ILE A 182 -49.08 -4.92 10.57
N THR A 183 -50.07 -5.82 10.55
CA THR A 183 -49.94 -7.16 11.17
C THR A 183 -48.81 -7.98 10.54
N LEU A 184 -48.64 -7.94 9.22
CA LEU A 184 -47.59 -8.67 8.50
C LEU A 184 -46.18 -8.18 8.83
N LEU A 185 -46.00 -6.90 9.16
CA LEU A 185 -44.73 -6.37 9.64
C LEU A 185 -44.23 -7.11 10.88
N PHE A 186 -45.13 -7.52 11.77
CA PHE A 186 -44.81 -8.23 13.02
C PHE A 186 -44.88 -9.76 12.92
N THR A 187 -45.68 -10.32 11.99
CA THR A 187 -45.96 -11.77 11.91
C THR A 187 -45.25 -12.51 10.78
N ALA A 188 -44.75 -11.82 9.75
CA ALA A 188 -44.17 -12.50 8.59
C ALA A 188 -42.76 -13.07 8.88
N ALA A 189 -42.65 -14.40 8.91
CA ALA A 189 -41.38 -15.12 9.06
C ALA A 189 -40.45 -15.07 7.82
N VAL A 190 -40.82 -14.35 6.75
CA VAL A 190 -40.06 -14.28 5.49
C VAL A 190 -39.43 -12.88 5.33
N PRO A 191 -38.10 -12.73 5.45
CA PRO A 191 -37.40 -11.44 5.43
C PRO A 191 -37.78 -10.53 4.24
N ASN A 192 -37.86 -11.10 3.03
CA ASN A 192 -38.16 -10.36 1.80
C ASN A 192 -39.58 -9.77 1.78
N VAL A 193 -40.54 -10.42 2.46
CA VAL A 193 -41.91 -9.91 2.60
C VAL A 193 -41.93 -8.76 3.60
N VAL A 194 -41.21 -8.87 4.72
CA VAL A 194 -41.10 -7.78 5.71
C VAL A 194 -40.48 -6.53 5.07
N MET A 195 -39.39 -6.66 4.31
CA MET A 195 -38.78 -5.52 3.60
C MET A 195 -39.72 -4.89 2.57
N ALA A 196 -40.52 -5.68 1.85
CA ALA A 196 -41.53 -5.17 0.93
C ALA A 196 -42.64 -4.39 1.67
N VAL A 197 -43.12 -4.92 2.80
CA VAL A 197 -44.12 -4.26 3.66
C VAL A 197 -43.58 -2.93 4.21
N VAL A 198 -42.34 -2.88 4.71
CA VAL A 198 -41.69 -1.64 5.17
C VAL A 198 -41.60 -0.60 4.04
N ASN A 199 -41.18 -1.00 2.84
CA ASN A 199 -41.12 -0.07 1.71
C ASN A 199 -42.50 0.46 1.29
N VAL A 200 -43.54 -0.37 1.37
CA VAL A 200 -44.93 0.02 1.09
C VAL A 200 -45.47 0.96 2.16
N LEU A 201 -45.38 0.61 3.44
CA LEU A 201 -45.89 1.41 4.57
C LEU A 201 -45.22 2.79 4.63
N THR A 202 -43.91 2.87 4.37
CA THR A 202 -43.17 4.15 4.31
C THR A 202 -43.68 5.07 3.20
N ARG A 203 -44.03 4.50 2.02
CA ARG A 203 -44.65 5.28 0.92
C ARG A 203 -46.08 5.68 1.25
N LEU A 204 -46.88 4.80 1.86
CA LEU A 204 -48.24 5.12 2.31
C LEU A 204 -48.26 6.27 3.33
N ALA A 205 -47.41 6.23 4.35
CA ALA A 205 -47.29 7.27 5.35
C ALA A 205 -46.93 8.65 4.78
N ARG A 206 -46.08 8.70 3.73
CA ARG A 206 -45.73 9.95 3.04
C ARG A 206 -46.88 10.49 2.18
N ALA A 207 -47.59 9.63 1.45
CA ALA A 207 -48.69 10.03 0.57
C ALA A 207 -50.02 10.27 1.31
N ARG A 208 -50.19 9.69 2.49
CA ARG A 208 -51.36 9.81 3.38
C ARG A 208 -50.88 10.03 4.83
N PRO A 209 -50.60 11.29 5.24
CA PRO A 209 -50.14 11.63 6.58
C PRO A 209 -51.06 11.13 7.71
N ALA A 210 -52.36 10.99 7.44
CA ALA A 210 -53.33 10.39 8.38
C ALA A 210 -52.96 8.94 8.79
N LEU A 211 -52.35 8.16 7.89
CA LEU A 211 -51.82 6.82 8.18
C LEU A 211 -50.42 6.87 8.82
N GLY A 212 -49.71 7.99 8.65
CA GLY A 212 -48.31 8.14 9.04
C GLY A 212 -48.05 7.94 10.52
N LYS A 213 -48.96 8.40 11.40
CA LYS A 213 -48.85 8.18 12.86
C LYS A 213 -48.77 6.69 13.20
N VAL A 214 -49.70 5.89 12.68
CA VAL A 214 -49.76 4.44 12.95
C VAL A 214 -48.54 3.70 12.38
N VAL A 215 -48.04 4.11 11.21
CA VAL A 215 -46.79 3.54 10.64
C VAL A 215 -45.57 3.85 11.51
N ILE A 216 -45.47 5.08 12.03
CA ILE A 216 -44.37 5.50 12.91
C ILE A 216 -44.41 4.73 14.24
N GLU A 217 -45.58 4.63 14.88
CA GLU A 217 -45.78 3.84 16.10
C GLU A 217 -45.46 2.34 15.89
N ALA A 218 -45.83 1.79 14.73
CA ALA A 218 -45.49 0.42 14.34
C ALA A 218 -43.98 0.22 14.18
N TYR A 219 -43.23 1.16 13.58
CA TYR A 219 -41.78 1.05 13.45
C TYR A 219 -41.04 1.23 14.78
N VAL A 220 -41.49 2.16 15.62
CA VAL A 220 -40.93 2.39 16.98
C VAL A 220 -41.06 1.15 17.85
N SER A 221 -42.18 0.43 17.74
CA SER A 221 -42.46 -0.81 18.50
C SER A 221 -41.92 -2.09 17.85
N TRP A 222 -41.34 -2.03 16.64
CA TRP A 222 -40.97 -3.22 15.89
C TRP A 222 -39.70 -3.94 16.40
N THR A 223 -39.80 -5.27 16.44
CA THR A 223 -38.69 -6.18 16.74
C THR A 223 -38.71 -7.38 15.79
N PRO A 224 -37.55 -7.99 15.46
CA PRO A 224 -37.45 -9.12 14.53
C PRO A 224 -37.89 -10.45 15.16
N ALA A 225 -38.82 -10.46 16.12
CA ALA A 225 -39.20 -11.66 16.88
C ALA A 225 -39.69 -12.80 15.97
N ALA A 226 -40.54 -12.50 14.97
CA ALA A 226 -41.00 -13.47 13.97
C ALA A 226 -39.90 -13.97 13.00
N LEU A 227 -38.72 -13.31 13.00
CA LEU A 227 -37.57 -13.69 12.18
C LEU A 227 -36.48 -14.43 12.98
N ALA A 228 -36.74 -14.83 14.24
CA ALA A 228 -35.76 -15.49 15.09
C ALA A 228 -35.18 -16.81 14.52
N SER A 229 -35.92 -17.48 13.62
CA SER A 229 -35.48 -18.68 12.89
C SER A 229 -34.69 -18.38 11.60
N SER A 230 -34.62 -17.11 11.17
CA SER A 230 -33.89 -16.71 9.96
C SER A 230 -32.40 -16.52 10.23
N ALA A 231 -31.58 -16.73 9.19
CA ALA A 231 -30.15 -16.45 9.25
C ALA A 231 -29.86 -15.00 9.67
N HIS A 232 -28.87 -14.80 10.55
CA HIS A 232 -28.49 -13.49 11.10
C HIS A 232 -28.25 -12.40 10.03
N VAL A 233 -27.73 -12.77 8.86
CA VAL A 233 -27.53 -11.86 7.71
C VAL A 233 -28.87 -11.30 7.20
N ASN A 234 -29.90 -12.14 7.12
CA ASN A 234 -31.23 -11.75 6.65
C ASN A 234 -31.93 -10.87 7.70
N VAL A 235 -31.83 -11.22 8.99
CA VAL A 235 -32.36 -10.40 10.09
C VAL A 235 -31.71 -9.01 10.06
N ARG A 236 -30.38 -8.93 9.90
CA ARG A 236 -29.64 -7.66 9.75
C ARG A 236 -30.11 -6.84 8.53
N SER A 237 -30.47 -7.50 7.42
CA SER A 237 -31.01 -6.81 6.23
C SER A 237 -32.36 -6.17 6.50
N VAL A 238 -33.28 -6.88 7.17
CA VAL A 238 -34.60 -6.34 7.54
C VAL A 238 -34.44 -5.20 8.54
N GLU A 239 -33.61 -5.37 9.57
CA GLU A 239 -33.31 -4.32 10.55
C GLU A 239 -32.76 -3.05 9.86
N ASN A 240 -31.82 -3.17 8.93
CA ASN A 240 -31.32 -2.04 8.14
C ASN A 240 -32.41 -1.34 7.31
N THR A 241 -33.38 -2.09 6.78
CA THR A 241 -34.50 -1.53 5.99
C THR A 241 -35.44 -0.72 6.89
N VAL A 242 -35.80 -1.24 8.07
CA VAL A 242 -36.60 -0.52 9.08
C VAL A 242 -35.84 0.71 9.59
N ARG A 243 -34.53 0.60 9.83
CA ARG A 243 -33.66 1.72 10.21
C ARG A 243 -33.69 2.85 9.19
N LEU A 244 -33.56 2.53 7.91
CA LEU A 244 -33.58 3.51 6.82
C LEU A 244 -34.95 4.21 6.73
N ALA A 245 -36.04 3.49 6.94
CA ALA A 245 -37.38 4.06 6.97
C ALA A 245 -37.61 5.02 8.16
N MET A 246 -37.15 4.66 9.36
CA MET A 246 -37.19 5.54 10.54
C MET A 246 -36.34 6.80 10.35
N VAL A 247 -35.13 6.67 9.77
CA VAL A 247 -34.25 7.79 9.43
C VAL A 247 -34.90 8.70 8.37
N HIS A 248 -35.57 8.14 7.36
CA HIS A 248 -36.30 8.91 6.35
C HIS A 248 -37.40 9.78 6.99
N PHE A 249 -38.18 9.26 7.95
CA PHE A 249 -39.19 10.07 8.64
C PHE A 249 -38.58 11.20 9.48
N LEU A 250 -37.43 10.98 10.13
CA LEU A 250 -36.72 12.03 10.89
C LEU A 250 -36.23 13.19 10.00
N HIS A 251 -35.92 12.93 8.72
CA HIS A 251 -35.40 13.96 7.80
C HIS A 251 -36.47 14.63 6.93
N HIS A 252 -37.62 13.97 6.70
CA HIS A 252 -38.59 14.37 5.67
C HIS A 252 -40.06 14.34 6.12
N GLY A 253 -40.36 14.10 7.40
CA GLY A 253 -41.73 14.07 7.94
C GLY A 253 -42.03 15.21 8.92
N SER A 254 -43.24 15.74 8.88
CA SER A 254 -43.77 16.63 9.94
C SER A 254 -44.07 15.82 11.21
N THR A 255 -43.06 15.60 12.06
CA THR A 255 -43.13 14.66 13.20
C THR A 255 -42.79 15.29 14.57
N GLU A 256 -43.27 16.50 14.84
CA GLU A 256 -42.95 17.25 16.08
C GLU A 256 -43.51 16.69 17.42
N PRO A 257 -44.19 15.53 17.48
CA PRO A 257 -44.24 14.76 18.73
C PRO A 257 -43.58 13.37 18.68
N HIS A 258 -43.17 12.86 17.52
CA HIS A 258 -42.66 11.48 17.37
C HIS A 258 -41.15 11.37 17.13
N ALA A 259 -40.45 12.49 16.88
CA ALA A 259 -39.01 12.49 16.61
C ALA A 259 -38.15 11.92 17.77
N SER A 260 -38.56 12.16 19.02
CA SER A 260 -37.89 11.61 20.22
C SER A 260 -38.07 10.09 20.32
N GLN A 261 -39.26 9.57 20.05
CA GLN A 261 -39.57 8.14 20.04
C GLN A 261 -38.81 7.40 18.92
N LEU A 262 -38.75 7.97 17.71
CA LEU A 262 -37.96 7.43 16.59
C LEU A 262 -36.45 7.39 16.92
N SER A 263 -35.93 8.42 17.57
CA SER A 263 -34.52 8.48 17.98
C SER A 263 -34.20 7.41 19.04
N GLN A 264 -35.06 7.26 20.06
CA GLN A 264 -34.93 6.20 21.08
C GLN A 264 -35.05 4.80 20.47
N ALA A 265 -35.94 4.58 19.50
CA ALA A 265 -36.07 3.32 18.78
C ALA A 265 -34.82 2.98 17.97
N LEU A 266 -34.21 3.96 17.29
CA LEU A 266 -32.95 3.80 16.55
C LEU A 266 -31.78 3.44 17.49
N GLU A 267 -31.70 4.03 18.68
CA GLU A 267 -30.71 3.64 19.69
C GLU A 267 -30.95 2.22 20.23
N ALA A 268 -32.19 1.87 20.56
CA ALA A 268 -32.55 0.54 21.03
C ALA A 268 -32.27 -0.53 19.96
N GLN A 269 -32.50 -0.20 18.69
CA GLN A 269 -32.16 -1.04 17.55
C GLN A 269 -30.64 -1.22 17.43
N ARG A 270 -29.85 -0.15 17.48
CA ARG A 270 -28.38 -0.22 17.45
C ARG A 270 -27.84 -1.15 18.55
N ARG A 271 -28.32 -0.98 19.79
CA ARG A 271 -27.94 -1.85 20.93
C ARG A 271 -28.29 -3.33 20.69
N ARG A 272 -29.43 -3.62 20.05
CA ARG A 272 -29.80 -4.99 19.61
C ARG A 272 -28.85 -5.53 18.55
N MET A 273 -28.55 -4.78 17.50
CA MET A 273 -27.65 -5.21 16.42
C MET A 273 -26.24 -5.51 16.96
N ASP A 274 -25.72 -4.65 17.84
CA ASP A 274 -24.40 -4.81 18.45
C ASP A 274 -24.35 -5.99 19.44
N ALA A 275 -25.47 -6.36 20.07
CA ALA A 275 -25.59 -7.58 20.87
C ALA A 275 -25.65 -8.85 20.00
N ALA A 276 -26.46 -8.84 18.93
CA ALA A 276 -26.60 -9.96 18.00
C ALA A 276 -25.29 -10.30 17.28
N LEU A 277 -24.53 -9.28 16.85
CA LEU A 277 -23.23 -9.45 16.22
C LEU A 277 -22.20 -10.13 17.16
N ARG A 278 -22.19 -9.74 18.45
CA ARG A 278 -21.34 -10.36 19.47
C ARG A 278 -21.73 -11.81 19.75
N ALA A 279 -23.03 -12.10 19.86
CA ALA A 279 -23.53 -13.47 20.05
C ALA A 279 -23.19 -14.38 18.84
N PHE A 280 -23.32 -13.87 17.62
CA PHE A 280 -22.94 -14.59 16.40
C PHE A 280 -21.43 -14.89 16.34
N GLY A 281 -20.58 -13.91 16.71
CA GLY A 281 -19.13 -14.12 16.84
C GLY A 281 -18.79 -15.18 17.89
N ALA A 282 -19.38 -15.09 19.08
CA ALA A 282 -19.18 -16.05 20.17
C ALA A 282 -19.55 -17.49 19.77
N ASN A 283 -20.69 -17.69 19.08
CA ASN A 283 -21.10 -19.02 18.59
C ASN A 283 -20.18 -19.57 17.51
N ARG A 284 -19.67 -18.71 16.60
CA ARG A 284 -18.67 -19.13 15.60
C ARG A 284 -17.37 -19.57 16.28
N ASP A 285 -16.92 -18.83 17.28
CA ASP A 285 -15.66 -19.09 17.97
C ASP A 285 -15.78 -20.21 19.01
N ALA A 286 -16.98 -20.53 19.50
CA ALA A 286 -17.30 -21.74 20.26
C ALA A 286 -17.26 -22.99 19.38
N ARG A 287 -17.95 -22.97 18.23
CA ARG A 287 -17.91 -24.06 17.24
C ARG A 287 -16.49 -24.34 16.72
N LYS A 288 -15.63 -23.31 16.65
CA LYS A 288 -14.20 -23.43 16.32
C LYS A 288 -13.34 -24.00 17.47
N ARG A 289 -13.81 -23.96 18.71
CA ARG A 289 -13.18 -24.60 19.88
C ARG A 289 -13.62 -26.06 20.03
N GLU A 290 -14.90 -26.37 19.83
CA GLU A 290 -15.41 -27.75 19.78
C GLU A 290 -14.66 -28.57 18.71
N LEU A 291 -14.42 -28.00 17.52
CA LEU A 291 -13.60 -28.61 16.46
C LEU A 291 -12.09 -28.73 16.77
N ARG A 292 -11.62 -28.29 17.94
CA ARG A 292 -10.21 -28.38 18.38
C ARG A 292 -9.99 -29.33 19.55
N ASP A 293 -11.02 -29.62 20.33
CA ASP A 293 -10.93 -30.46 21.54
C ASP A 293 -11.02 -31.97 21.23
N ASP A 294 -11.62 -32.31 20.08
CA ASP A 294 -11.90 -33.69 19.65
C ASP A 294 -10.71 -34.34 18.92
N GLY A 295 -9.57 -34.51 19.62
CA GLY A 295 -8.32 -34.98 19.02
C GLY A 295 -7.47 -35.91 19.89
N THR A 296 -7.43 -37.21 19.58
CA THR A 296 -6.42 -38.15 20.11
C THR A 296 -5.73 -38.99 19.04
N VAL A 297 -4.53 -38.51 18.64
CA VAL A 297 -3.28 -39.27 18.40
C VAL A 297 -3.28 -40.52 17.49
N SER A 298 -2.57 -40.45 16.34
CA SER A 298 -1.34 -41.26 16.13
C SER A 298 -0.49 -40.82 14.91
N LYS A 299 0.83 -41.01 15.00
CA LYS A 299 1.82 -40.80 13.92
C LYS A 299 2.16 -42.14 13.23
N ARG A 300 2.11 -42.24 11.89
CA ARG A 300 3.06 -43.09 11.10
C ARG A 300 2.94 -42.96 9.57
N ALA A 301 4.12 -42.89 8.94
CA ALA A 301 4.53 -43.47 7.64
C ALA A 301 3.80 -43.15 6.31
N ARG A 302 4.57 -43.33 5.21
CA ARG A 302 4.29 -42.96 3.81
C ARG A 302 3.31 -43.89 3.06
N SER A 303 2.81 -43.33 1.95
CA SER A 303 2.46 -43.96 0.65
C SER A 303 1.14 -44.73 0.52
N GLY A 304 0.50 -44.57 -0.66
CA GLY A 304 -0.67 -45.34 -1.10
C GLY A 304 -1.97 -44.53 -1.24
N THR A 305 -2.21 -43.95 -2.42
CA THR A 305 -3.57 -43.66 -2.94
C THR A 305 -4.31 -44.99 -3.20
N PRO A 306 -5.67 -45.07 -3.10
CA PRO A 306 -6.60 -44.25 -3.90
C PRO A 306 -7.77 -43.60 -3.13
N SER A 307 -8.47 -42.74 -3.87
CA SER A 307 -9.54 -41.82 -3.45
C SER A 307 -10.93 -42.44 -3.24
N ASP A 308 -11.67 -41.93 -2.25
CA ASP A 308 -13.14 -41.78 -2.32
C ASP A 308 -13.53 -40.36 -1.84
N PRO A 309 -14.44 -39.61 -2.51
CA PRO A 309 -14.35 -38.14 -2.53
C PRO A 309 -15.54 -37.43 -1.84
N ARG A 310 -15.48 -37.19 -0.52
CA ARG A 310 -16.52 -36.40 0.19
C ARG A 310 -16.05 -35.36 1.21
N ARG A 311 -14.74 -35.09 1.33
CA ARG A 311 -14.20 -34.04 2.22
C ARG A 311 -12.99 -33.29 1.64
N SER A 312 -13.26 -32.57 0.56
CA SER A 312 -12.53 -31.36 0.21
C SER A 312 -13.45 -30.50 -0.66
N GLU A 313 -14.07 -29.47 -0.10
CA GLU A 313 -14.39 -28.28 -0.91
C GLU A 313 -13.06 -27.54 -1.06
N PRO A 314 -12.45 -27.48 -2.27
CA PRO A 314 -11.32 -26.60 -2.49
C PRO A 314 -11.83 -25.16 -2.35
N GLN A 315 -11.01 -24.28 -1.78
CA GLN A 315 -11.19 -22.86 -2.05
C GLN A 315 -11.03 -22.69 -3.56
N GLY A 316 -12.13 -22.36 -4.25
CA GLY A 316 -12.12 -22.23 -5.70
C GLY A 316 -11.10 -21.16 -6.14
N PRO A 317 -10.41 -21.36 -7.27
CA PRO A 317 -9.55 -20.32 -7.83
C PRO A 317 -10.33 -19.01 -7.98
N SER A 318 -9.69 -17.89 -7.70
CA SER A 318 -10.35 -16.60 -7.85
C SER A 318 -10.69 -16.34 -9.31
N ILE A 319 -11.61 -15.41 -9.58
CA ILE A 319 -11.98 -15.03 -10.96
C ILE A 319 -10.74 -14.57 -11.77
N ALA A 320 -9.71 -14.02 -11.10
CA ALA A 320 -8.44 -13.64 -11.70
C ALA A 320 -7.52 -14.82 -12.06
N ASP A 321 -7.66 -15.98 -11.39
CA ASP A 321 -6.88 -17.19 -11.67
C ASP A 321 -7.48 -18.00 -12.82
N ILE A 322 -8.81 -18.01 -12.94
CA ILE A 322 -9.54 -18.65 -14.04
C ILE A 322 -9.23 -17.96 -15.37
N ALA A 323 -9.10 -16.62 -15.37
CA ALA A 323 -8.79 -15.82 -16.57
C ALA A 323 -7.37 -16.03 -17.14
N ARG A 324 -6.50 -16.80 -16.47
CA ARG A 324 -5.11 -17.06 -16.87
C ARG A 324 -4.86 -18.47 -17.42
N LEU A 325 -5.88 -19.32 -17.45
CA LEU A 325 -5.76 -20.70 -17.94
C LEU A 325 -5.89 -20.75 -19.47
N PRO A 326 -5.06 -21.55 -20.18
CA PRO A 326 -5.21 -21.78 -21.61
C PRO A 326 -6.59 -22.35 -21.93
N VAL A 327 -7.27 -21.78 -22.93
CA VAL A 327 -8.67 -22.09 -23.26
C VAL A 327 -8.88 -23.58 -23.49
N ASP A 328 -7.97 -24.24 -24.19
CA ASP A 328 -8.06 -25.68 -24.52
C ASP A 328 -8.10 -26.55 -23.25
N ARG A 329 -7.31 -26.20 -22.22
CA ARG A 329 -7.28 -26.92 -20.94
C ARG A 329 -8.54 -26.68 -20.11
N VAL A 330 -9.17 -25.51 -20.26
CA VAL A 330 -10.46 -25.20 -19.63
C VAL A 330 -11.59 -25.95 -20.33
N VAL A 331 -11.58 -26.02 -21.66
CA VAL A 331 -12.54 -26.79 -22.47
C VAL A 331 -12.44 -28.29 -22.14
N ASP A 332 -11.25 -28.87 -22.12
CA ASP A 332 -11.06 -30.28 -21.73
C ASP A 332 -11.55 -30.57 -20.30
N ALA A 333 -11.24 -29.69 -19.34
CA ALA A 333 -11.70 -29.84 -17.96
C ALA A 333 -13.23 -29.70 -17.83
N ILE A 334 -13.86 -28.84 -18.62
CA ILE A 334 -15.33 -28.70 -18.69
C ILE A 334 -15.96 -29.95 -19.33
N ILE A 335 -15.38 -30.49 -20.39
CA ILE A 335 -15.86 -31.72 -21.05
C ILE A 335 -15.79 -32.91 -20.09
N VAL A 336 -14.65 -33.12 -19.43
CA VAL A 336 -14.49 -34.19 -18.41
C VAL A 336 -15.41 -33.97 -17.21
N GLY A 337 -15.59 -32.71 -16.78
CA GLY A 337 -16.54 -32.34 -15.72
C GLY A 337 -17.99 -32.69 -16.09
N LEU A 338 -18.44 -32.32 -17.29
CA LEU A 338 -19.80 -32.60 -17.79
C LEU A 338 -20.05 -34.09 -17.99
N GLN A 339 -19.05 -34.85 -18.45
CA GLN A 339 -19.13 -36.31 -18.58
C GLN A 339 -19.27 -37.04 -17.23
N SER A 340 -18.88 -36.40 -16.12
CA SER A 340 -19.03 -36.98 -14.77
C SER A 340 -20.41 -36.76 -14.13
N VAL A 341 -21.27 -35.94 -14.73
CA VAL A 341 -22.61 -35.64 -14.21
C VAL A 341 -23.65 -36.61 -14.80
N PRO A 342 -24.44 -37.33 -13.98
CA PRO A 342 -25.49 -38.20 -14.49
C PRO A 342 -26.49 -37.43 -15.35
N GLU A 343 -26.80 -37.94 -16.54
CA GLU A 343 -27.55 -37.21 -17.58
C GLU A 343 -28.92 -36.70 -17.10
N ALA A 344 -29.62 -37.46 -16.25
CA ALA A 344 -30.89 -37.03 -15.64
C ALA A 344 -30.72 -35.80 -14.72
N ARG A 345 -29.58 -35.70 -14.04
CA ARG A 345 -29.25 -34.58 -13.14
C ARG A 345 -28.78 -33.36 -13.92
N LEU A 346 -28.07 -33.57 -15.04
CA LEU A 346 -27.72 -32.50 -15.98
C LEU A 346 -28.97 -31.96 -16.69
N LYS A 347 -29.89 -32.82 -17.15
CA LYS A 347 -31.19 -32.43 -17.71
C LYS A 347 -32.03 -31.64 -16.71
N ALA A 348 -32.16 -32.11 -15.46
CA ALA A 348 -32.87 -31.36 -14.42
C ALA A 348 -32.20 -30.01 -14.09
N ALA A 349 -30.86 -29.93 -14.11
CA ALA A 349 -30.14 -28.68 -13.89
C ALA A 349 -30.28 -27.71 -15.08
N ILE A 350 -30.30 -28.21 -16.33
CA ILE A 350 -30.58 -27.41 -17.53
C ILE A 350 -32.02 -26.91 -17.49
N GLN A 351 -32.98 -27.75 -17.11
CA GLN A 351 -34.39 -27.36 -17.00
C GLN A 351 -34.59 -26.27 -15.93
N ALA A 352 -33.97 -26.44 -14.75
CA ALA A 352 -33.95 -25.42 -13.71
C ALA A 352 -33.17 -24.15 -14.10
N PHE A 353 -32.11 -24.27 -14.92
CA PHE A 353 -31.38 -23.13 -15.44
C PHE A 353 -32.23 -22.35 -16.43
N VAL A 354 -32.87 -23.01 -17.41
CA VAL A 354 -33.80 -22.41 -18.38
C VAL A 354 -34.99 -21.74 -17.67
N GLU A 355 -35.56 -22.37 -16.63
CA GLU A 355 -36.60 -21.76 -15.78
C GLU A 355 -36.10 -20.54 -14.98
N SER A 356 -34.79 -20.44 -14.70
CA SER A 356 -34.17 -19.33 -13.97
C SER A 356 -33.67 -18.19 -14.87
N ASP A 357 -33.24 -18.50 -16.08
CA ASP A 357 -32.74 -17.53 -17.07
C ASP A 357 -33.92 -16.79 -17.71
N ALA A 358 -35.06 -17.47 -17.88
CA ALA A 358 -36.36 -16.86 -18.15
C ALA A 358 -36.83 -15.86 -17.05
N GLN A 359 -36.15 -15.78 -15.91
CA GLN A 359 -36.46 -14.83 -14.82
C GLN A 359 -35.37 -13.77 -14.62
N ARG A 360 -34.33 -13.71 -15.46
CA ARG A 360 -33.24 -12.73 -15.40
C ARG A 360 -33.17 -11.87 -16.66
N GLU A 361 -34.14 -10.97 -16.82
CA GLU A 361 -33.88 -9.79 -17.67
C GLU A 361 -32.74 -8.95 -17.04
N PRO A 362 -31.77 -8.48 -17.85
CA PRO A 362 -30.79 -7.52 -17.38
C PRO A 362 -31.51 -6.20 -17.05
N VAL A 363 -31.43 -5.78 -15.79
CA VAL A 363 -32.09 -4.55 -15.32
C VAL A 363 -31.36 -3.34 -15.91
N ASP A 364 -31.96 -2.79 -16.96
CA ASP A 364 -31.57 -1.51 -17.56
C ASP A 364 -31.68 -0.38 -16.51
N PRO A 365 -30.57 0.31 -16.14
CA PRO A 365 -30.61 1.38 -15.15
C PRO A 365 -31.46 2.59 -15.59
N LEU A 366 -31.83 2.71 -16.87
CA LEU A 366 -32.75 3.74 -17.37
C LEU A 366 -34.24 3.39 -17.17
N LYS A 367 -34.58 2.18 -16.68
CA LYS A 367 -35.96 1.78 -16.34
C LYS A 367 -36.31 1.89 -14.85
N MET A 368 -35.60 2.73 -14.10
CA MET A 368 -36.16 3.25 -12.86
C MET A 368 -37.26 4.27 -13.17
N ASP A 369 -38.49 3.88 -12.85
CA ASP A 369 -39.73 4.64 -13.00
C ASP A 369 -39.71 5.93 -12.16
N VAL A 370 -39.09 6.99 -12.69
CA VAL A 370 -39.29 8.38 -12.22
C VAL A 370 -40.69 8.77 -12.68
N GLY A 371 -41.61 8.92 -11.72
CA GLY A 371 -42.99 9.30 -12.02
C GLY A 371 -43.06 10.73 -12.57
N ASP A 372 -43.71 10.89 -13.72
CA ASP A 372 -43.82 12.13 -14.52
C ASP A 372 -44.66 13.28 -13.88
N ASP A 373 -44.94 13.23 -12.58
CA ASP A 373 -45.96 14.10 -11.95
C ASP A 373 -45.45 15.49 -11.50
N ASP A 374 -44.13 15.70 -11.34
CA ASP A 374 -43.53 16.91 -10.74
C ASP A 374 -42.97 17.95 -11.75
N LEU A 375 -43.50 18.01 -12.98
CA LEU A 375 -43.24 19.14 -13.91
C LEU A 375 -44.39 20.17 -13.90
N ALA A 376 -44.22 21.19 -13.05
CA ALA A 376 -45.06 22.38 -13.03
C ALA A 376 -44.85 23.21 -14.31
N ARG A 377 -45.91 23.37 -15.12
CA ARG A 377 -45.88 24.22 -16.32
C ARG A 377 -45.87 25.69 -15.91
N ILE A 378 -44.84 26.42 -16.31
CA ILE A 378 -44.79 27.88 -16.26
C ILE A 378 -45.78 28.42 -17.31
N ALA A 379 -46.67 29.32 -16.91
CA ALA A 379 -47.62 29.96 -17.81
C ALA A 379 -47.00 31.18 -18.51
N PRO A 380 -47.26 31.40 -19.80
CA PRO A 380 -47.15 32.72 -20.43
C PRO A 380 -48.50 33.47 -20.34
N THR A 381 -48.40 34.79 -20.20
CA THR A 381 -49.51 35.71 -19.92
C THR A 381 -49.93 36.47 -21.18
N GLN A 382 -51.23 36.51 -21.51
CA GLN A 382 -51.95 37.51 -22.37
C GLN A 382 -51.40 37.75 -23.81
N GLU A 383 -52.17 38.10 -24.84
CA GLU A 383 -53.53 38.64 -24.98
C GLU A 383 -54.11 38.23 -26.37
N ALA A 384 -55.40 38.51 -26.66
CA ALA A 384 -56.11 38.08 -27.89
C ALA A 384 -56.14 39.21 -28.97
N PRO A 385 -56.62 39.02 -30.24
CA PRO A 385 -58.02 38.63 -30.53
C PRO A 385 -58.27 37.67 -31.71
N LYS A 386 -59.56 37.30 -31.79
CA LYS A 386 -60.33 36.43 -32.69
C LYS A 386 -60.15 36.66 -34.21
N GLU A 387 -60.33 35.57 -34.98
CA GLU A 387 -61.08 35.42 -36.25
C GLU A 387 -60.81 34.00 -36.82
N GLU A 388 -61.75 33.20 -37.36
CA GLU A 388 -63.21 33.10 -37.17
C GLU A 388 -63.67 31.62 -37.43
N GLU A 389 -64.96 31.30 -37.65
CA GLU A 389 -65.45 29.92 -37.94
C GLU A 389 -65.57 29.63 -39.45
N GLU A 390 -65.02 28.52 -39.97
CA GLU A 390 -65.57 27.93 -41.21
C GLU A 390 -65.41 26.40 -41.37
N ALA A 391 -66.53 25.78 -41.74
CA ALA A 391 -66.77 24.51 -42.46
C ALA A 391 -65.87 23.26 -42.25
N THR A 392 -66.54 22.18 -41.82
CA THR A 392 -66.05 20.80 -41.95
C THR A 392 -66.18 20.27 -43.39
N ALA A 393 -65.10 19.67 -43.93
CA ALA A 393 -65.12 18.83 -45.12
C ALA A 393 -64.03 17.72 -45.01
N PRO A 394 -64.16 16.57 -45.69
CA PRO A 394 -63.65 15.30 -45.16
C PRO A 394 -62.18 14.92 -45.49
N LEU A 395 -61.61 14.14 -44.57
CA LEU A 395 -60.25 13.57 -44.58
C LEU A 395 -60.03 12.51 -45.69
N GLN A 396 -59.88 12.92 -46.95
CA GLN A 396 -59.54 12.00 -48.06
C GLN A 396 -58.44 12.52 -49.04
N SER A 397 -57.63 13.52 -48.63
CA SER A 397 -56.61 14.13 -49.50
C SER A 397 -55.22 14.31 -48.86
N LEU A 398 -54.90 13.57 -47.79
CA LEU A 398 -53.64 13.67 -47.04
C LEU A 398 -52.65 12.50 -47.29
N GLU A 399 -52.69 11.86 -48.45
CA GLU A 399 -51.73 10.78 -48.77
C GLU A 399 -50.38 11.27 -49.33
N HIS A 400 -50.23 12.57 -49.66
CA HIS A 400 -49.04 13.11 -50.36
C HIS A 400 -48.62 14.52 -49.88
N PHE A 401 -48.71 14.84 -48.58
CA PHE A 401 -48.19 16.11 -48.04
C PHE A 401 -46.84 15.92 -47.35
N GLU A 402 -45.74 16.17 -48.07
CA GLU A 402 -44.41 16.28 -47.47
C GLU A 402 -44.18 17.71 -46.95
N LEU A 403 -43.68 17.83 -45.71
CA LEU A 403 -43.26 19.10 -45.14
C LEU A 403 -42.04 19.64 -45.92
N PRO A 404 -42.01 20.93 -46.29
CA PRO A 404 -40.80 21.54 -46.85
C PRO A 404 -39.63 21.37 -45.89
N ALA A 405 -38.48 20.92 -46.40
CA ALA A 405 -37.27 20.84 -45.59
C ALA A 405 -36.95 22.23 -45.02
N PRO A 406 -36.63 22.34 -43.71
CA PRO A 406 -36.34 23.63 -43.08
C PRO A 406 -35.15 24.31 -43.77
N ALA A 407 -35.22 25.63 -43.92
CA ALA A 407 -34.18 26.41 -44.58
C ALA A 407 -32.81 26.14 -43.92
N PRO A 408 -31.76 25.83 -44.70
CA PRO A 408 -30.44 25.55 -44.14
C PRO A 408 -29.87 26.84 -43.53
N LEU A 409 -29.59 26.80 -42.23
CA LEU A 409 -28.93 27.88 -41.50
C LEU A 409 -27.54 28.17 -42.09
N GLU A 410 -27.14 29.44 -42.15
CA GLU A 410 -25.77 29.75 -42.55
C GLU A 410 -24.77 29.13 -41.56
N GLN A 411 -23.62 28.67 -42.06
CA GLN A 411 -22.63 27.95 -41.26
C GLN A 411 -22.07 28.77 -40.08
N ARG A 412 -22.18 30.11 -40.13
CA ARG A 412 -21.88 31.03 -39.01
C ARG A 412 -22.97 31.08 -37.96
N GLU A 413 -24.24 31.08 -38.34
CA GLU A 413 -25.38 31.10 -37.43
C GLU A 413 -25.51 29.74 -36.71
N ALA A 414 -25.38 28.65 -37.46
CA ALA A 414 -25.30 27.30 -36.89
C ALA A 414 -24.14 27.17 -35.88
N HIS A 415 -22.99 27.77 -36.18
CA HIS A 415 -21.86 27.80 -35.26
C HIS A 415 -22.15 28.60 -33.97
N ALA A 416 -22.74 29.79 -34.10
CA ALA A 416 -23.11 30.62 -32.95
C ALA A 416 -24.13 29.89 -32.04
N LEU A 417 -25.13 29.24 -32.63
CA LEU A 417 -26.13 28.45 -31.91
C LEU A 417 -25.52 27.23 -31.20
N ILE A 418 -24.55 26.54 -31.80
CA ILE A 418 -23.82 25.44 -31.15
C ILE A 418 -23.02 25.95 -29.95
N VAL A 419 -22.26 27.04 -30.10
CA VAL A 419 -21.44 27.62 -29.02
C VAL A 419 -22.32 28.07 -27.85
N ASP A 420 -23.39 28.81 -28.13
CA ASP A 420 -24.35 29.30 -27.13
C ASP A 420 -25.08 28.13 -26.43
N SER A 421 -25.54 27.13 -27.19
CA SER A 421 -26.21 25.95 -26.63
C SER A 421 -25.29 25.13 -25.73
N VAL A 422 -24.08 24.78 -26.20
CA VAL A 422 -23.10 24.01 -25.42
C VAL A 422 -22.68 24.79 -24.17
N SER A 423 -22.44 26.10 -24.27
CA SER A 423 -22.08 26.94 -23.12
C SER A 423 -23.19 26.96 -22.07
N ARG A 424 -24.45 27.19 -22.49
CA ARG A 424 -25.61 27.15 -21.59
C ARG A 424 -25.74 25.80 -20.89
N ILE A 425 -25.64 24.69 -21.63
CA ILE A 425 -25.80 23.34 -21.08
C ILE A 425 -24.67 23.05 -20.07
N CYS A 426 -23.43 23.45 -20.36
CA CYS A 426 -22.30 23.33 -19.44
C CYS A 426 -22.47 24.18 -18.15
N GLU A 427 -22.90 25.42 -18.29
CA GLU A 427 -23.12 26.32 -17.14
C GLU A 427 -24.27 25.83 -16.25
N HIS A 428 -25.43 25.50 -16.82
CA HIS A 428 -26.58 24.98 -16.05
C HIS A 428 -26.25 23.61 -15.43
N GLY A 429 -25.63 22.70 -16.20
CA GLY A 429 -25.22 21.39 -15.70
C GLY A 429 -24.26 21.45 -14.52
N SER A 430 -23.32 22.39 -14.51
CA SER A 430 -22.40 22.56 -13.37
C SER A 430 -23.00 23.34 -12.19
N GLN A 431 -23.95 24.24 -12.40
CA GLN A 431 -24.67 24.90 -11.30
C GLN A 431 -25.57 23.90 -10.54
N LEU A 432 -26.25 22.99 -11.25
CA LEU A 432 -27.07 21.93 -10.64
C LEU A 432 -26.23 20.93 -9.82
N ALA A 433 -24.96 20.74 -10.16
CA ALA A 433 -24.05 19.85 -9.42
C ALA A 433 -23.50 20.47 -8.11
N LYS A 434 -23.47 21.81 -7.98
CA LYS A 434 -22.95 22.50 -6.78
C LYS A 434 -24.02 22.66 -5.69
N SER A 435 -25.32 22.63 -6.04
CA SER A 435 -26.41 22.70 -5.07
C SER A 435 -26.76 21.29 -4.56
N GLY A 436 -26.24 20.92 -3.38
CA GLY A 436 -26.47 19.62 -2.72
C GLY A 436 -27.90 19.33 -2.22
N THR A 437 -28.91 19.91 -2.87
CA THR A 437 -30.33 19.81 -2.54
C THR A 437 -31.08 19.10 -3.69
N ALA A 438 -31.66 17.95 -3.35
CA ALA A 438 -32.46 17.05 -4.22
C ALA A 438 -31.71 16.25 -5.31
N ARG A 439 -31.63 14.92 -5.10
CA ARG A 439 -31.14 13.89 -6.06
C ARG A 439 -31.91 13.78 -7.39
N ILE A 440 -32.93 14.61 -7.60
CA ILE A 440 -33.65 14.73 -8.88
C ILE A 440 -32.88 15.68 -9.81
N SER A 441 -32.21 16.70 -9.26
CA SER A 441 -31.35 17.65 -9.97
C SER A 441 -30.16 16.97 -10.67
N GLU A 442 -29.51 16.04 -9.97
CA GLU A 442 -28.38 15.25 -10.48
C GLU A 442 -28.73 14.46 -11.76
N GLY A 443 -29.97 13.95 -11.87
CA GLY A 443 -30.45 13.20 -13.04
C GLY A 443 -30.52 14.07 -14.31
N HIS A 444 -31.02 15.30 -14.20
CA HIS A 444 -31.08 16.21 -15.35
C HIS A 444 -29.69 16.72 -15.73
N ALA A 445 -28.84 17.07 -14.76
CA ALA A 445 -27.46 17.49 -15.03
C ALA A 445 -26.65 16.38 -15.73
N THR A 446 -26.76 15.13 -15.27
CA THR A 446 -26.07 13.98 -15.89
C THR A 446 -26.60 13.65 -17.29
N LEU A 447 -27.91 13.81 -17.56
CA LEU A 447 -28.47 13.70 -18.92
C LEU A 447 -27.89 14.75 -19.87
N TRP A 448 -27.80 16.01 -19.44
CA TRP A 448 -27.20 17.09 -20.21
C TRP A 448 -25.71 16.87 -20.49
N ILE A 449 -24.94 16.43 -19.48
CA ILE A 449 -23.53 16.09 -19.63
C ILE A 449 -23.34 14.89 -20.57
N MET A 450 -24.18 13.84 -20.47
CA MET A 450 -24.19 12.71 -21.41
C MET A 450 -24.48 13.16 -22.84
N LEU A 451 -25.40 14.11 -23.04
CA LEU A 451 -25.73 14.63 -24.36
C LEU A 451 -24.55 15.37 -24.98
N ILE A 452 -23.89 16.29 -24.25
CA ILE A 452 -22.70 16.98 -24.76
C ILE A 452 -21.56 15.98 -25.02
N THR A 453 -21.36 15.01 -24.12
CA THR A 453 -20.35 13.96 -24.28
C THR A 453 -20.59 13.13 -25.56
N ARG A 454 -21.84 12.76 -25.86
CA ARG A 454 -22.21 12.07 -27.10
C ARG A 454 -22.09 12.96 -28.33
N LEU A 455 -22.44 14.24 -28.22
CA LEU A 455 -22.29 15.22 -29.30
C LEU A 455 -20.80 15.44 -29.65
N ALA A 456 -19.93 15.47 -28.65
CA ALA A 456 -18.49 15.56 -28.81
C ALA A 456 -17.91 14.28 -29.45
N THR A 457 -18.30 13.10 -28.97
CA THR A 457 -17.69 11.81 -29.36
C THR A 457 -18.23 11.23 -30.66
N ARG A 458 -19.55 11.37 -30.91
CA ARG A 458 -20.30 10.73 -32.01
C ARG A 458 -20.89 11.73 -33.02
N GLY A 459 -20.93 13.03 -32.71
CA GLY A 459 -21.52 14.06 -33.56
C GLY A 459 -23.06 14.00 -33.63
N LEU A 460 -23.62 14.61 -34.67
CA LEU A 460 -25.07 14.64 -34.96
C LEU A 460 -25.51 13.53 -35.94
N ASP A 461 -24.66 12.54 -36.20
CA ASP A 461 -24.89 11.57 -37.28
C ASP A 461 -25.87 10.44 -36.89
N THR A 462 -27.11 10.56 -37.37
CA THR A 462 -28.20 9.61 -37.13
C THR A 462 -28.11 8.34 -37.99
N SER A 463 -27.18 8.26 -38.95
CA SER A 463 -27.05 7.09 -39.86
C SER A 463 -26.53 5.82 -39.17
N THR A 464 -25.98 5.94 -37.96
CA THR A 464 -25.37 4.84 -37.19
C THR A 464 -26.33 3.73 -36.76
N HIS A 465 -27.63 3.86 -37.00
CA HIS A 465 -28.62 2.78 -36.80
C HIS A 465 -28.57 1.66 -37.86
N GLN A 466 -27.92 1.86 -39.01
CA GLN A 466 -27.88 0.88 -40.11
C GLN A 466 -26.54 0.15 -40.28
N GLY A 467 -26.00 -0.42 -39.19
CA GLY A 467 -25.06 -1.56 -39.22
C GLY A 467 -23.72 -1.45 -39.96
N THR A 468 -23.45 -0.34 -40.64
CA THR A 468 -22.26 -0.10 -41.47
C THR A 468 -21.62 1.21 -41.03
N PRO A 469 -20.38 1.21 -40.53
CA PRO A 469 -19.70 2.41 -40.08
C PRO A 469 -19.14 3.18 -41.29
N LEU A 470 -20.00 3.95 -41.95
CA LEU A 470 -19.57 4.96 -42.91
C LEU A 470 -18.80 6.07 -42.15
N ALA A 471 -17.75 6.59 -42.77
CA ALA A 471 -17.02 7.73 -42.20
C ALA A 471 -17.94 8.95 -42.14
N ALA A 472 -18.05 9.57 -40.95
CA ALA A 472 -18.88 10.75 -40.76
C ALA A 472 -18.48 11.88 -41.73
N SER A 473 -19.47 12.63 -42.23
CA SER A 473 -19.23 13.78 -43.11
C SER A 473 -18.23 14.75 -42.48
N PRO A 474 -17.23 15.28 -43.23
CA PRO A 474 -16.18 16.13 -42.67
C PRO A 474 -16.72 17.37 -41.94
N ALA A 475 -17.87 17.91 -42.37
CA ALA A 475 -18.54 19.02 -41.69
C ALA A 475 -19.07 18.64 -40.28
N LEU A 476 -19.55 17.40 -40.10
CA LEU A 476 -20.00 16.89 -38.79
C LEU A 476 -18.81 16.58 -37.87
N ALA A 477 -17.70 16.09 -38.44
CA ALA A 477 -16.45 15.90 -37.70
C ALA A 477 -15.88 17.24 -37.20
N GLU A 478 -15.94 18.31 -38.02
CA GLU A 478 -15.53 19.66 -37.64
C GLU A 478 -16.41 20.22 -36.49
N GLN A 479 -17.72 20.01 -36.54
CA GLN A 479 -18.63 20.36 -35.44
C GLN A 479 -18.29 19.60 -34.16
N ALA A 480 -18.07 18.29 -34.23
CA ALA A 480 -17.67 17.48 -33.07
C ALA A 480 -16.34 17.96 -32.46
N HIS A 481 -15.33 18.29 -33.27
CA HIS A 481 -14.06 18.86 -32.80
C HIS A 481 -14.23 20.21 -32.08
N LYS A 482 -15.15 21.06 -32.55
CA LYS A 482 -15.49 22.33 -31.88
C LYS A 482 -16.15 22.09 -30.52
N VAL A 483 -17.07 21.12 -30.40
CA VAL A 483 -17.67 20.74 -29.10
C VAL A 483 -16.60 20.21 -28.14
N ARG A 484 -15.65 19.40 -28.61
CA ARG A 484 -14.49 18.96 -27.80
C ARG A 484 -13.62 20.13 -27.30
N THR A 485 -13.39 21.14 -28.15
CA THR A 485 -12.64 22.35 -27.78
C THR A 485 -13.37 23.16 -26.69
N LEU A 486 -14.70 23.33 -26.82
CA LEU A 486 -15.53 23.99 -25.81
C LEU A 486 -15.56 23.21 -24.49
N LEU A 487 -15.64 21.87 -24.54
CA LEU A 487 -15.52 21.01 -23.35
C LEU A 487 -14.17 21.17 -22.66
N LEU A 488 -13.06 21.19 -23.42
CA LEU A 488 -11.72 21.36 -22.87
C LEU A 488 -11.58 22.70 -22.12
N ASP A 489 -11.98 23.82 -22.72
CA ASP A 489 -11.95 25.14 -22.05
C ASP A 489 -12.87 25.15 -20.81
N PHE A 490 -14.09 24.64 -20.94
CA PHE A 490 -15.02 24.53 -19.82
C PHE A 490 -14.45 23.71 -18.65
N ILE A 491 -13.90 22.53 -18.90
CA ILE A 491 -13.27 21.68 -17.88
C ILE A 491 -12.07 22.39 -17.26
N SER A 492 -11.23 23.04 -18.07
CA SER A 492 -9.98 23.66 -17.62
C SER A 492 -10.17 24.84 -16.68
N ARG A 493 -11.31 25.55 -16.76
CA ARG A 493 -11.63 26.70 -15.88
C ARG A 493 -11.93 26.34 -14.42
N ASP A 494 -12.34 25.10 -14.11
CA ASP A 494 -12.69 24.65 -12.75
C ASP A 494 -12.54 23.12 -12.65
N PHE A 495 -11.32 22.63 -12.89
CA PHE A 495 -11.05 21.19 -13.05
C PHE A 495 -11.41 20.37 -11.81
N SER A 496 -11.10 20.86 -10.60
CA SER A 496 -11.37 20.11 -9.36
C SER A 496 -12.85 19.77 -9.17
N GLN A 497 -13.77 20.64 -9.62
CA GLN A 497 -15.22 20.38 -9.56
C GLN A 497 -15.74 19.73 -10.85
N ARG A 498 -15.07 19.91 -11.99
CA ARG A 498 -15.47 19.39 -13.31
C ARG A 498 -14.81 18.05 -13.68
N ARG A 499 -13.93 17.51 -12.83
CA ARG A 499 -13.26 16.21 -12.97
C ARG A 499 -14.20 15.06 -13.43
N PRO A 500 -15.40 14.86 -12.84
CA PRO A 500 -16.30 13.78 -13.28
C PRO A 500 -16.74 13.90 -14.74
N ILE A 501 -16.90 15.12 -15.24
CA ILE A 501 -17.25 15.41 -16.64
C ILE A 501 -16.10 15.02 -17.56
N ALA A 502 -14.87 15.37 -17.19
CA ALA A 502 -13.66 15.01 -17.94
C ALA A 502 -13.47 13.48 -18.01
N GLN A 503 -13.68 12.78 -16.90
CA GLN A 503 -13.58 11.32 -16.84
C GLN A 503 -14.64 10.63 -17.70
N GLN A 504 -15.89 11.10 -17.61
CA GLN A 504 -17.00 10.58 -18.41
C GLN A 504 -16.79 10.81 -19.91
N TRP A 505 -16.32 11.99 -20.30
CA TRP A 505 -16.02 12.32 -21.69
C TRP A 505 -14.88 11.46 -22.24
N LEU A 506 -13.75 11.39 -21.54
CA LEU A 506 -12.59 10.61 -21.98
C LEU A 506 -12.88 9.09 -21.98
N ALA A 507 -13.70 8.59 -21.06
CA ALA A 507 -14.17 7.20 -21.11
C ALA A 507 -15.01 6.90 -22.36
N GLU A 508 -15.91 7.81 -22.75
CA GLU A 508 -16.69 7.66 -23.98
C GLU A 508 -15.79 7.74 -25.23
N GLU A 509 -14.84 8.69 -25.31
CA GLU A 509 -13.86 8.76 -26.42
C GLU A 509 -13.06 7.46 -26.55
N TRP A 510 -12.58 6.89 -25.44
CA TRP A 510 -11.88 5.61 -25.43
C TRP A 510 -12.74 4.47 -25.99
N THR A 511 -14.02 4.39 -25.62
CA THR A 511 -14.93 3.38 -26.20
C THR A 511 -15.18 3.61 -27.69
N CYS A 512 -15.25 4.87 -28.13
CA CYS A 512 -15.46 5.25 -29.53
C CYS A 512 -14.22 4.96 -30.39
N ASP A 513 -13.00 5.28 -29.91
CA ASP A 513 -11.73 4.91 -30.54
C ASP A 513 -11.64 3.38 -30.69
N ARG A 514 -11.99 2.63 -29.65
CA ARG A 514 -11.99 1.15 -29.70
C ARG A 514 -13.03 0.58 -30.67
N ALA A 515 -14.18 1.26 -30.85
CA ALA A 515 -15.16 0.90 -31.86
C ALA A 515 -14.66 1.23 -33.28
N ARG A 516 -14.02 2.39 -33.49
CA ARG A 516 -13.39 2.79 -34.76
C ARG A 516 -12.26 1.83 -35.17
N ARG A 517 -11.36 1.47 -34.25
CA ARG A 517 -10.32 0.45 -34.49
C ARG A 517 -10.90 -0.92 -34.90
N LYS A 518 -12.02 -1.35 -34.30
CA LYS A 518 -12.73 -2.58 -34.74
C LYS A 518 -13.37 -2.46 -36.13
N ALA A 519 -13.73 -1.26 -36.55
CA ALA A 519 -14.29 -0.96 -37.86
C ALA A 519 -13.22 -0.71 -38.95
N GLY A 520 -11.93 -0.69 -38.59
CA GLY A 520 -10.86 -0.31 -39.52
C GLY A 520 -10.84 1.18 -39.86
N LEU A 521 -11.39 2.04 -38.99
CA LEU A 521 -11.40 3.49 -39.15
C LEU A 521 -10.26 4.13 -38.34
N ASP A 522 -9.53 5.05 -38.97
CA ASP A 522 -8.45 5.82 -38.34
C ASP A 522 -8.98 6.90 -37.38
N GLY A 523 -8.15 7.25 -36.39
CA GLY A 523 -8.38 8.33 -35.44
C GLY A 523 -8.21 7.89 -33.98
N GLU A 524 -7.29 8.54 -33.27
CA GLU A 524 -7.00 8.31 -31.84
C GLU A 524 -7.31 9.59 -31.05
N TYR A 525 -8.61 9.90 -30.88
CA TYR A 525 -9.01 11.12 -30.18
C TYR A 525 -8.83 10.99 -28.67
N TYR A 526 -8.82 9.77 -28.11
CA TYR A 526 -8.59 9.56 -26.68
C TYR A 526 -7.22 10.09 -26.24
N SER A 527 -6.15 9.71 -26.94
CA SER A 527 -4.78 10.13 -26.61
C SER A 527 -4.57 11.62 -26.86
N GLU A 528 -5.05 12.14 -28.00
CA GLU A 528 -4.99 13.57 -28.36
C GLU A 528 -5.66 14.46 -27.29
N TRP A 529 -6.90 14.14 -26.89
CA TRP A 529 -7.65 14.97 -25.96
C TRP A 529 -7.26 14.75 -24.51
N LEU A 530 -6.78 13.56 -24.13
CA LEU A 530 -6.16 13.33 -22.82
C LEU A 530 -4.89 14.19 -22.66
N ASP A 531 -4.01 14.23 -23.67
CA ASP A 531 -2.80 15.07 -23.60
C ASP A 531 -3.14 16.56 -23.53
N LYS A 532 -4.11 17.03 -24.33
CA LYS A 532 -4.60 18.42 -24.27
C LYS A 532 -5.21 18.79 -22.91
N VAL A 533 -5.98 17.90 -22.29
CA VAL A 533 -6.53 18.10 -20.93
C VAL A 533 -5.38 18.21 -19.93
N LEU A 534 -4.41 17.31 -19.98
CA LEU A 534 -3.25 17.32 -19.08
C LEU A 534 -2.36 18.54 -19.28
N GLU A 535 -2.09 18.95 -20.52
CA GLU A 535 -1.33 20.16 -20.83
C GLU A 535 -2.02 21.41 -20.26
N ALA A 536 -3.35 21.50 -20.38
CA ALA A 536 -4.12 22.58 -19.78
C ALA A 536 -4.03 22.58 -18.24
N GLN A 537 -4.09 21.41 -17.59
CA GLN A 537 -3.96 21.30 -16.13
C GLN A 537 -2.56 21.60 -15.61
N VAL A 538 -1.51 21.17 -16.32
CA VAL A 538 -0.12 21.49 -15.98
C VAL A 538 0.12 22.99 -16.12
N ARG A 539 -0.36 23.63 -17.20
CA ARG A 539 -0.27 25.09 -17.37
C ARG A 539 -1.03 25.85 -16.29
N ALA A 540 -2.17 25.32 -15.84
CA ALA A 540 -3.02 25.90 -14.80
C ALA A 540 -2.54 25.64 -13.36
N HIS A 541 -1.48 24.83 -13.16
CA HIS A 541 -0.99 24.40 -11.83
C HIS A 541 -2.11 23.77 -10.98
N ALA A 542 -2.85 22.82 -11.56
CA ALA A 542 -4.00 22.20 -10.92
C ALA A 542 -3.62 21.34 -9.70
N ASP A 543 -4.48 21.35 -8.69
CA ASP A 543 -4.31 20.67 -7.39
C ASP A 543 -4.05 19.15 -7.53
N GLU A 544 -3.02 18.65 -6.84
CA GLU A 544 -2.68 17.21 -6.72
C GLU A 544 -3.91 16.38 -6.34
N ALA A 545 -4.74 16.92 -5.43
CA ALA A 545 -5.96 16.27 -4.95
C ALA A 545 -7.03 16.06 -6.05
N ALA A 546 -6.99 16.81 -7.15
CA ALA A 546 -7.85 16.63 -8.30
C ALA A 546 -7.23 15.73 -9.38
N LEU A 547 -5.92 15.86 -9.62
CA LEU A 547 -5.20 15.09 -10.63
C LEU A 547 -5.03 13.61 -10.28
N HIS A 548 -4.80 13.27 -9.00
CA HIS A 548 -4.66 11.88 -8.58
C HIS A 548 -5.93 11.04 -8.88
N PRO A 549 -7.14 11.40 -8.37
CA PRO A 549 -8.35 10.63 -8.65
C PRO A 549 -8.75 10.66 -10.14
N PHE A 550 -8.36 11.70 -10.87
CA PHE A 550 -8.55 11.76 -12.32
C PHE A 550 -7.77 10.65 -13.03
N LEU A 551 -6.46 10.56 -12.78
CA LEU A 551 -5.58 9.55 -13.38
C LEU A 551 -5.84 8.13 -12.85
N GLU A 552 -6.45 7.96 -11.67
CA GLU A 552 -6.85 6.66 -11.14
C GLU A 552 -8.05 6.04 -11.90
N GLU A 553 -9.04 6.84 -12.27
CA GLU A 553 -10.34 6.34 -12.78
C GLU A 553 -10.44 6.21 -14.32
N LEU A 554 -9.47 6.72 -15.09
CA LEU A 554 -9.44 6.60 -16.56
C LEU A 554 -9.38 5.14 -17.07
N PRO A 555 -9.86 4.81 -18.30
CA PRO A 555 -9.78 3.45 -18.83
C PRO A 555 -8.34 2.94 -19.05
N GLU A 556 -7.48 3.79 -19.60
CA GLU A 556 -6.13 3.45 -20.08
C GLU A 556 -5.22 4.68 -19.87
N LEU A 557 -3.92 4.49 -19.65
CA LEU A 557 -2.97 5.61 -19.62
C LEU A 557 -1.87 5.33 -20.67
N PRO A 558 -1.82 6.08 -21.77
CA PRO A 558 -0.73 5.96 -22.75
C PRO A 558 0.63 6.33 -22.16
N ASP A 559 1.71 5.78 -22.71
CA ASP A 559 3.09 6.08 -22.24
C ASP A 559 3.44 7.57 -22.32
N ALA A 560 2.88 8.31 -23.29
CA ALA A 560 3.02 9.77 -23.39
C ALA A 560 2.55 10.53 -22.12
N VAL A 561 1.56 9.98 -21.40
CA VAL A 561 1.14 10.53 -20.10
C VAL A 561 2.21 10.28 -19.03
N LEU A 562 2.84 9.09 -19.04
CA LEU A 562 3.95 8.80 -18.12
C LEU A 562 5.18 9.67 -18.42
N ASP A 563 5.45 9.98 -19.69
CA ASP A 563 6.50 10.93 -20.11
C ASP A 563 6.21 12.35 -19.64
N ARG A 564 4.94 12.80 -19.70
CA ARG A 564 4.54 14.10 -19.15
C ARG A 564 4.68 14.15 -17.62
N LEU A 565 4.29 13.08 -16.91
CA LEU A 565 4.50 12.98 -15.46
C LEU A 565 5.99 12.90 -15.07
N TYR A 566 6.81 12.25 -15.89
CA TYR A 566 8.27 12.26 -15.75
C TYR A 566 8.84 13.68 -15.89
N ALA A 567 8.33 14.47 -16.85
CA ALA A 567 8.73 15.88 -17.00
C ALA A 567 8.37 16.74 -15.78
N LEU A 568 7.21 16.51 -15.12
CA LEU A 568 6.86 17.17 -13.85
C LEU A 568 7.84 16.85 -12.70
N CYS A 569 8.51 15.70 -12.75
CA CYS A 569 9.53 15.36 -11.75
C CYS A 569 10.86 16.13 -11.94
N LEU A 570 11.05 16.80 -13.09
CA LEU A 570 12.25 17.57 -13.42
C LEU A 570 12.11 19.05 -13.03
N ASP A 571 10.90 19.60 -12.99
CA ASP A 571 10.66 20.97 -12.55
C ASP A 571 10.60 21.07 -11.01
N LYS A 572 11.27 22.07 -10.46
CA LYS A 572 11.40 22.31 -9.01
C LYS A 572 10.08 22.64 -8.33
N ALA A 573 9.15 23.27 -9.04
CA ALA A 573 7.83 23.60 -8.48
C ALA A 573 6.96 22.35 -8.33
N THR A 574 6.84 21.56 -9.40
CA THR A 574 5.95 20.39 -9.49
C THR A 574 6.59 19.06 -9.02
N LEU A 575 7.88 19.07 -8.63
CA LEU A 575 8.65 17.89 -8.24
C LEU A 575 7.93 16.94 -7.28
N ASN A 576 7.33 17.48 -6.21
CA ASN A 576 6.69 16.65 -5.18
C ASN A 576 5.44 15.96 -5.72
N GLU A 577 4.64 16.70 -6.49
CA GLU A 577 3.39 16.27 -7.10
C GLU A 577 3.65 15.19 -8.16
N GLY A 578 4.65 15.39 -9.02
CA GLY A 578 5.07 14.40 -10.02
C GLY A 578 5.47 13.06 -9.40
N PHE A 579 6.29 13.05 -8.35
CA PHE A 579 6.66 11.82 -7.64
C PHE A 579 5.49 11.18 -6.87
N ALA A 580 4.55 11.97 -6.35
CA ALA A 580 3.34 11.45 -5.71
C ALA A 580 2.43 10.75 -6.74
N LEU A 581 2.10 11.43 -7.84
CA LEU A 581 1.28 10.89 -8.93
C LEU A 581 1.89 9.61 -9.51
N LEU A 582 3.20 9.57 -9.80
CA LEU A 582 3.86 8.34 -10.27
C LEU A 582 3.76 7.21 -9.24
N ARG A 583 4.08 7.47 -7.96
CA ARG A 583 3.97 6.46 -6.88
C ARG A 583 2.56 5.89 -6.81
N ASP A 584 1.55 6.74 -6.87
CA ASP A 584 0.18 6.34 -6.59
C ASP A 584 -0.49 5.67 -7.81
N ILE A 585 -0.15 6.09 -9.05
CA ILE A 585 -0.47 5.35 -10.27
C ILE A 585 0.13 3.93 -10.22
N SER A 586 1.37 3.77 -9.74
CA SER A 586 1.97 2.44 -9.57
C SER A 586 1.23 1.58 -8.53
N ALA A 587 0.65 2.19 -7.49
CA ALA A 587 -0.17 1.49 -6.52
C ALA A 587 -1.51 1.04 -7.14
N ALA A 588 -2.26 1.98 -7.71
CA ALA A 588 -3.62 1.80 -8.21
C ALA A 588 -3.70 0.96 -9.50
N ARG A 589 -2.72 1.07 -10.41
CA ARG A 589 -2.73 0.40 -11.74
C ARG A 589 -1.63 -0.65 -11.88
N PRO A 590 -1.90 -1.94 -11.55
CA PRO A 590 -0.93 -3.03 -11.70
C PRO A 590 -0.18 -3.12 -13.04
N PRO A 591 -0.80 -2.90 -14.22
CA PRO A 591 -0.10 -3.04 -15.50
C PRO A 591 1.03 -2.03 -15.72
N LEU A 592 0.87 -0.80 -15.20
CA LEU A 592 1.81 0.30 -15.44
C LEU A 592 2.98 0.32 -14.45
N ARG A 593 2.98 -0.57 -13.45
CA ARG A 593 4.00 -0.63 -12.39
C ARG A 593 5.41 -0.68 -12.92
N VAL A 594 5.68 -1.49 -13.94
CA VAL A 594 7.03 -1.66 -14.49
C VAL A 594 7.47 -0.40 -15.24
N ALA A 595 6.62 0.15 -16.11
CA ALA A 595 6.92 1.38 -16.85
C ALA A 595 7.18 2.57 -15.91
N VAL A 596 6.33 2.75 -14.89
CA VAL A 596 6.53 3.79 -13.85
C VAL A 596 7.80 3.53 -13.04
N CYS A 597 8.09 2.28 -12.67
CA CYS A 597 9.29 1.93 -11.94
C CYS A 597 10.54 2.28 -12.75
N ASP A 598 10.60 1.89 -14.02
CA ASP A 598 11.74 2.18 -14.91
C ASP A 598 11.95 3.70 -15.09
N LYS A 599 10.87 4.49 -15.19
CA LYS A 599 10.93 5.98 -15.23
C LYS A 599 11.48 6.58 -13.92
N VAL A 600 11.01 6.12 -12.76
CA VAL A 600 11.55 6.58 -11.46
C VAL A 600 12.99 6.14 -11.26
N LEU A 601 13.37 4.94 -11.72
CA LEU A 601 14.73 4.44 -11.66
C LEU A 601 15.69 5.26 -12.54
N GLN A 602 15.27 5.73 -13.73
CA GLN A 602 16.03 6.70 -14.52
C GLN A 602 16.30 7.99 -13.72
N LEU A 603 15.31 8.51 -12.99
CA LEU A 603 15.47 9.70 -12.13
C LEU A 603 16.42 9.45 -10.94
N THR A 604 16.62 8.21 -10.47
CA THR A 604 17.65 7.90 -9.45
C THR A 604 19.09 8.11 -9.94
N ARG A 605 19.28 8.33 -11.24
CA ARG A 605 20.56 8.69 -11.87
C ARG A 605 20.55 10.08 -12.49
N HIS A 606 19.63 10.95 -12.08
CA HIS A 606 19.59 12.34 -12.55
C HIS A 606 20.78 13.16 -12.04
N HIS A 607 21.23 14.16 -12.80
CA HIS A 607 22.33 15.04 -12.40
C HIS A 607 21.94 15.91 -11.19
N GLU A 608 20.72 16.47 -11.21
CA GLU A 608 20.23 17.27 -10.09
C GLU A 608 19.93 16.43 -8.84
N ARG A 609 20.58 16.80 -7.73
CA ARG A 609 20.51 16.11 -6.43
C ARG A 609 19.09 16.06 -5.82
N LEU A 610 18.27 17.09 -6.02
CA LEU A 610 16.91 17.14 -5.46
C LEU A 610 15.99 16.11 -6.10
N VAL A 611 15.95 16.09 -7.44
CA VAL A 611 15.24 15.09 -8.26
C VAL A 611 15.72 13.68 -7.89
N ARG A 612 17.05 13.48 -7.88
CA ARG A 612 17.66 12.19 -7.59
C ARG A 612 17.32 11.67 -6.19
N GLY A 613 17.46 12.51 -5.17
CA GLY A 613 17.15 12.13 -3.78
C GLY A 613 15.67 11.73 -3.59
N LYS A 614 14.75 12.41 -4.28
CA LYS A 614 13.32 12.11 -4.23
C LYS A 614 12.97 10.81 -4.98
N ALA A 615 13.56 10.58 -6.15
CA ALA A 615 13.46 9.30 -6.84
C ALA A 615 13.96 8.13 -5.97
N ILE A 616 15.11 8.30 -5.31
CA ILE A 616 15.70 7.28 -4.43
C ILE A 616 14.80 7.00 -3.22
N VAL A 617 14.17 8.02 -2.61
CA VAL A 617 13.19 7.84 -1.52
C VAL A 617 11.95 7.06 -2.00
N THR A 618 11.43 7.35 -3.19
CA THR A 618 10.30 6.61 -3.78
C THR A 618 10.68 5.15 -4.07
N ALA A 619 11.81 4.89 -4.74
CA ALA A 619 12.31 3.54 -5.03
C ALA A 619 12.58 2.73 -3.75
N ARG A 620 13.20 3.36 -2.73
CA ARG A 620 13.41 2.76 -1.41
C ARG A 620 12.10 2.34 -0.76
N THR A 621 11.04 3.13 -0.91
CA THR A 621 9.73 2.82 -0.31
C THR A 621 9.15 1.52 -0.86
N TRP A 622 9.24 1.30 -2.17
CA TRP A 622 8.80 0.04 -2.81
C TRP A 622 9.54 -1.19 -2.29
N VAL A 623 10.86 -1.08 -2.09
CA VAL A 623 11.71 -2.14 -1.53
C VAL A 623 11.39 -2.41 -0.06
N LEU A 624 11.22 -1.37 0.77
CA LEU A 624 10.90 -1.52 2.19
C LEU A 624 9.51 -2.13 2.44
N GLN A 625 8.56 -1.88 1.55
CA GLN A 625 7.23 -2.50 1.58
C GLN A 625 7.24 -3.96 1.12
N LYS A 626 8.37 -4.49 0.60
CA LYS A 626 8.48 -5.81 -0.05
C LYS A 626 7.45 -6.00 -1.17
N GLY A 627 7.22 -4.95 -1.95
CA GLY A 627 6.26 -4.95 -3.05
C GLY A 627 6.74 -5.73 -4.28
N PRO A 628 5.89 -5.90 -5.31
CA PRO A 628 6.23 -6.62 -6.55
C PRO A 628 7.33 -5.95 -7.38
N LEU A 629 7.69 -4.70 -7.07
CA LEU A 629 8.78 -3.96 -7.71
C LEU A 629 10.14 -4.18 -7.05
N THR A 630 10.23 -4.93 -5.95
CA THR A 630 11.45 -5.05 -5.13
C THR A 630 12.63 -5.57 -5.97
N GLU A 631 12.51 -6.74 -6.59
CA GLU A 631 13.59 -7.33 -7.41
C GLU A 631 14.04 -6.38 -8.53
N ARG A 632 13.09 -5.73 -9.22
CA ARG A 632 13.37 -4.79 -10.32
C ARG A 632 14.21 -3.58 -9.88
N VAL A 633 13.94 -3.03 -8.69
CA VAL A 633 14.73 -1.94 -8.10
C VAL A 633 16.13 -2.43 -7.70
N LEU A 634 16.25 -3.66 -7.18
CA LEU A 634 17.52 -4.25 -6.79
C LEU A 634 18.39 -4.56 -8.01
N ASP A 635 17.83 -5.17 -9.06
CA ASP A 635 18.50 -5.41 -10.34
C ASP A 635 19.02 -4.10 -10.94
N PHE A 636 18.20 -3.03 -10.94
CA PHE A 636 18.65 -1.73 -11.44
C PHE A 636 19.77 -1.12 -10.60
N ALA A 637 19.74 -1.28 -9.28
CA ALA A 637 20.83 -0.84 -8.40
C ALA A 637 22.13 -1.61 -8.72
N LYS A 638 22.07 -2.94 -8.85
CA LYS A 638 23.22 -3.78 -9.25
C LYS A 638 23.77 -3.39 -10.61
N ASN A 639 22.91 -3.25 -11.62
CA ASN A 639 23.30 -2.83 -12.96
C ASN A 639 23.94 -1.42 -12.96
N SER A 640 23.46 -0.51 -12.11
CA SER A 640 24.05 0.83 -11.96
C SER A 640 25.45 0.79 -11.34
N LEU A 641 25.72 -0.13 -10.41
CA LEU A 641 27.07 -0.38 -9.90
C LEU A 641 27.98 -1.01 -10.96
N GLN A 642 27.47 -1.93 -11.78
CA GLN A 642 28.25 -2.56 -12.86
C GLN A 642 28.73 -1.55 -13.91
N LEU A 643 28.01 -0.43 -14.12
CA LEU A 643 28.47 0.65 -14.99
C LEU A 643 29.72 1.38 -14.45
N LEU A 644 30.00 1.36 -13.14
CA LEU A 644 31.25 1.89 -12.58
C LEU A 644 32.46 1.09 -13.08
N LYS A 645 32.30 -0.23 -13.25
CA LYS A 645 33.33 -1.11 -13.84
C LYS A 645 33.59 -0.75 -15.30
N GLN A 646 32.55 -0.50 -16.07
CA GLN A 646 32.67 -0.13 -17.50
C GLN A 646 33.30 1.25 -17.69
N ALA A 647 32.87 2.26 -16.92
CA ALA A 647 33.47 3.60 -16.95
C ALA A 647 34.97 3.57 -16.59
N GLY A 648 35.37 2.73 -15.62
CA GLY A 648 36.77 2.53 -15.27
C GLY A 648 37.59 1.81 -16.35
N MET A 649 36.98 0.96 -17.18
CA MET A 649 37.67 0.27 -18.28
C MET A 649 37.92 1.19 -19.48
N GLN A 650 36.96 2.06 -19.83
CA GLN A 650 37.13 3.01 -20.95
C GLN A 650 38.29 3.99 -20.72
N GLN A 651 38.48 4.46 -19.48
CA GLN A 651 39.62 5.31 -19.10
C GLN A 651 40.98 4.59 -19.15
N LEU A 652 41.00 3.25 -19.15
CA LEU A 652 42.23 2.46 -19.27
C LEU A 652 42.59 2.20 -20.75
N ASP A 653 41.59 2.07 -21.63
CA ASP A 653 41.82 1.92 -23.08
C ASP A 653 42.27 3.25 -23.71
N GLU A 654 41.67 4.40 -23.35
CA GLU A 654 42.10 5.72 -23.84
C GLU A 654 43.53 6.10 -23.39
N ALA A 655 43.99 5.56 -22.26
CA ALA A 655 45.36 5.76 -21.76
C ALA A 655 46.40 4.81 -22.40
N ALA A 656 45.98 3.92 -23.31
CA ALA A 656 46.80 2.86 -23.89
C ALA A 656 47.15 3.07 -25.38
N GLU A 657 46.60 4.08 -26.06
CA GLU A 657 47.02 4.47 -27.42
C GLU A 657 48.39 5.19 -27.36
N PRO A 658 49.45 4.68 -28.04
CA PRO A 658 50.76 5.33 -28.03
C PRO A 658 50.85 6.40 -29.13
N ASP A 659 51.22 7.61 -28.73
CA ASP A 659 51.58 8.71 -29.65
C ASP A 659 52.55 8.23 -30.74
N THR A 660 52.14 8.33 -32.00
CA THR A 660 53.03 8.11 -33.14
C THR A 660 52.94 9.28 -34.12
N GLU A 661 54.00 10.09 -34.17
CA GLU A 661 54.13 11.25 -35.04
C GLU A 661 54.10 10.85 -36.53
N ASN A 662 53.46 11.66 -37.40
CA ASN A 662 54.14 12.42 -38.48
C ASN A 662 53.17 13.00 -39.53
N GLY A 663 53.60 14.09 -40.18
CA GLY A 663 53.21 14.40 -41.57
C GLY A 663 52.37 15.66 -41.78
N ALA A 664 53.01 16.74 -42.23
CA ALA A 664 52.33 17.93 -42.75
C ALA A 664 51.87 17.72 -44.22
N GLU A 665 50.80 18.40 -44.66
CA GLU A 665 50.87 19.40 -45.75
C GLU A 665 49.54 20.14 -46.04
N ALA A 666 49.68 21.45 -46.29
CA ALA A 666 48.86 22.35 -47.12
C ALA A 666 47.31 22.24 -47.20
N ALA A 667 46.63 23.25 -46.65
CA ALA A 667 45.41 23.82 -47.24
C ALA A 667 45.75 24.68 -48.49
N PRO A 668 44.78 25.04 -49.37
CA PRO A 668 44.10 26.32 -49.13
C PRO A 668 42.60 26.43 -49.58
N THR A 669 41.83 27.22 -48.80
CA THR A 669 40.84 28.29 -49.12
C THR A 669 39.86 28.15 -50.31
N VAL A 670 38.64 28.73 -50.32
CA VAL A 670 38.20 30.16 -50.22
C VAL A 670 36.76 30.18 -49.65
N ASP A 671 36.49 30.72 -48.46
CA ASP A 671 36.21 32.14 -48.08
C ASP A 671 34.91 32.78 -48.64
N ARG A 672 33.97 33.07 -47.73
CA ARG A 672 33.36 34.40 -47.47
C ARG A 672 32.44 34.36 -46.25
N GLU A 673 32.78 35.04 -45.14
CA GLU A 673 32.47 36.45 -44.81
C GLU A 673 30.95 36.70 -44.57
N SER A 674 30.47 37.28 -43.46
CA SER A 674 31.13 37.71 -42.20
C SER A 674 30.08 38.01 -41.10
N ALA A 675 30.51 38.03 -39.82
CA ALA A 675 29.67 38.19 -38.62
C ALA A 675 29.41 39.68 -38.22
N PRO A 676 28.78 39.96 -37.06
CA PRO A 676 29.56 40.10 -35.79
C PRO A 676 28.87 39.42 -34.57
N THR A 677 29.52 38.61 -33.72
CA THR A 677 30.62 38.86 -32.74
C THR A 677 30.33 39.86 -31.62
N VAL A 678 30.05 39.35 -30.41
CA VAL A 678 30.74 39.71 -29.13
C VAL A 678 30.73 38.47 -28.21
N ASP A 679 31.93 38.07 -27.76
CA ASP A 679 32.37 37.28 -26.58
C ASP A 679 31.39 36.36 -25.80
N GLY A 680 31.76 35.14 -25.39
CA GLY A 680 33.01 34.42 -25.60
C GLY A 680 33.29 33.35 -24.53
N THR A 681 33.10 32.07 -24.85
CA THR A 681 33.81 30.88 -24.31
C THR A 681 33.27 29.64 -25.04
N GLY A 682 34.15 28.82 -25.63
CA GLY A 682 33.75 27.62 -26.37
C GLY A 682 33.51 26.41 -25.46
N PRO A 683 32.99 25.29 -26.00
CA PRO A 683 32.93 24.03 -25.26
C PRO A 683 34.35 23.47 -25.12
N GLU A 684 34.94 23.62 -23.94
CA GLU A 684 36.23 23.00 -23.64
C GLU A 684 36.11 21.48 -23.67
N SER A 685 36.88 20.84 -24.55
CA SER A 685 37.22 19.42 -24.48
C SER A 685 38.15 19.19 -23.28
N GLY A 686 37.60 19.29 -22.07
CA GLY A 686 38.33 19.13 -20.82
C GLY A 686 38.48 17.66 -20.43
N ALA A 687 39.70 17.27 -20.04
CA ALA A 687 39.93 16.01 -19.35
C ALA A 687 39.07 15.93 -18.07
N PRO A 688 38.59 14.73 -17.67
CA PRO A 688 37.68 14.60 -16.53
C PRO A 688 38.37 15.06 -15.24
N THR A 689 37.83 16.11 -14.62
CA THR A 689 38.29 16.57 -13.30
C THR A 689 37.87 15.57 -12.22
N ASP A 690 38.66 15.47 -11.15
CA ASP A 690 38.36 14.59 -10.00
C ASP A 690 36.95 14.87 -9.41
N GLU A 691 36.51 16.12 -9.42
CA GLU A 691 35.17 16.50 -8.95
C GLU A 691 34.02 16.00 -9.84
N SER A 692 34.23 15.92 -11.16
CA SER A 692 33.24 15.35 -12.09
C SER A 692 33.11 13.84 -11.85
N THR A 693 34.25 13.16 -11.72
CA THR A 693 34.30 11.72 -11.42
C THR A 693 33.64 11.40 -10.08
N ASP A 694 33.89 12.19 -9.03
CA ASP A 694 33.25 12.02 -7.71
C ASP A 694 31.70 12.12 -7.76
N GLN A 695 31.17 13.06 -8.54
CA GLN A 695 29.72 13.22 -8.70
C GLN A 695 29.09 12.10 -9.54
N ASP A 696 29.78 11.63 -10.57
CA ASP A 696 29.32 10.52 -11.42
C ASP A 696 29.30 9.19 -10.65
N VAL A 697 30.32 8.93 -9.83
CA VAL A 697 30.38 7.77 -8.94
C VAL A 697 29.25 7.82 -7.90
N LEU A 698 29.01 8.97 -7.28
CA LEU A 698 27.87 9.14 -6.38
C LEU A 698 26.54 8.87 -7.12
N ARG A 699 26.33 9.45 -8.31
CA ARG A 699 25.09 9.32 -9.09
C ARG A 699 24.74 7.87 -9.45
N LEU A 700 25.74 7.00 -9.63
CA LEU A 700 25.55 5.58 -9.91
C LEU A 700 25.40 4.73 -8.63
N MET A 701 26.02 5.12 -7.52
CA MET A 701 26.08 4.34 -6.30
C MET A 701 25.03 4.75 -5.22
N GLU A 702 24.49 5.97 -5.26
CA GLU A 702 23.64 6.55 -4.20
C GLU A 702 22.39 5.70 -3.89
N LEU A 703 21.74 5.12 -4.92
CA LEU A 703 20.61 4.21 -4.73
C LEU A 703 21.02 2.95 -3.94
N ALA A 704 22.10 2.28 -4.33
CA ALA A 704 22.59 1.09 -3.64
C ALA A 704 22.96 1.37 -2.18
N LEU A 705 23.62 2.50 -1.92
CA LEU A 705 23.95 2.96 -0.56
C LEU A 705 22.69 3.18 0.28
N VAL A 706 21.66 3.86 -0.23
CA VAL A 706 20.43 4.13 0.54
C VAL A 706 19.64 2.85 0.82
N LEU A 707 19.66 1.86 -0.09
CA LEU A 707 19.04 0.55 0.11
C LEU A 707 19.82 -0.30 1.14
N SER A 708 21.16 -0.26 1.10
CA SER A 708 22.04 -1.07 1.96
C SER A 708 21.79 -0.90 3.47
N VAL A 709 21.31 0.28 3.90
CA VAL A 709 20.94 0.59 5.30
C VAL A 709 19.87 -0.35 5.86
N LYS A 710 19.05 -0.98 5.00
CA LYS A 710 18.01 -1.95 5.39
C LYS A 710 18.13 -3.30 4.68
N GLN A 711 18.94 -3.40 3.63
CA GLN A 711 19.22 -4.65 2.91
C GLN A 711 20.74 -4.85 2.71
N PRO A 712 21.41 -5.50 3.68
CA PRO A 712 22.87 -5.70 3.65
C PRO A 712 23.38 -6.42 2.39
N THR A 713 22.55 -7.25 1.74
CA THR A 713 22.87 -7.94 0.48
C THR A 713 23.24 -7.01 -0.67
N ILE A 714 22.71 -5.78 -0.71
CA ILE A 714 23.12 -4.77 -1.70
C ILE A 714 24.47 -4.14 -1.33
N PHE A 715 24.88 -4.16 -0.06
CA PHE A 715 26.22 -3.75 0.33
C PHE A 715 27.28 -4.74 -0.17
N THR A 716 26.97 -6.04 -0.18
CA THR A 716 27.85 -7.08 -0.73
C THR A 716 28.28 -6.75 -2.17
N GLU A 717 27.32 -6.39 -3.03
CA GLU A 717 27.58 -5.99 -4.43
C GLU A 717 28.50 -4.76 -4.54
N VAL A 718 28.37 -3.77 -3.63
CA VAL A 718 29.26 -2.60 -3.59
C VAL A 718 30.69 -3.00 -3.22
N VAL A 719 30.85 -3.92 -2.26
CA VAL A 719 32.16 -4.43 -1.81
C VAL A 719 32.77 -5.38 -2.85
N GLU A 720 31.96 -6.15 -3.57
CA GLU A 720 32.39 -7.04 -4.67
C GLU A 720 32.88 -6.28 -5.91
N ILE A 721 32.29 -5.14 -6.22
CA ILE A 721 32.68 -4.32 -7.38
C ILE A 721 33.93 -3.47 -7.07
N TYR A 722 34.20 -3.15 -5.81
CA TYR A 722 35.31 -2.27 -5.41
C TYR A 722 36.72 -2.67 -5.93
N PRO A 723 37.14 -3.94 -5.96
CA PRO A 723 38.44 -4.32 -6.52
C PRO A 723 38.52 -4.20 -8.05
N ASN A 724 37.38 -4.00 -8.73
CA ASN A 724 37.24 -4.03 -10.19
C ASN A 724 37.14 -2.63 -10.83
N VAL A 725 37.32 -1.55 -10.06
CA VAL A 725 37.20 -0.16 -10.52
C VAL A 725 38.50 0.61 -10.33
N THR A 726 38.68 1.73 -11.05
CA THR A 726 39.92 2.52 -11.03
C THR A 726 40.19 3.16 -9.65
N PRO A 727 41.45 3.50 -9.31
CA PRO A 727 41.79 4.10 -8.02
C PRO A 727 41.04 5.41 -7.70
N ALA A 728 40.76 6.23 -8.72
CA ALA A 728 39.95 7.44 -8.58
C ALA A 728 38.50 7.12 -8.15
N VAL A 729 37.89 6.10 -8.76
CA VAL A 729 36.57 5.60 -8.37
C VAL A 729 36.59 4.98 -6.98
N GLN A 730 37.63 4.22 -6.61
CA GLN A 730 37.81 3.67 -5.26
C GLN A 730 37.86 4.78 -4.18
N ALA A 731 38.56 5.89 -4.45
CA ALA A 731 38.62 7.04 -3.55
C ALA A 731 37.25 7.70 -3.36
N ALA A 732 36.49 7.91 -4.45
CA ALA A 732 35.12 8.40 -4.39
C ALA A 732 34.18 7.43 -3.65
N MET A 733 34.30 6.11 -3.88
CA MET A 733 33.52 5.10 -3.15
C MET A 733 33.77 5.15 -1.64
N ASN A 734 35.03 5.25 -1.21
CA ASN A 734 35.40 5.37 0.20
C ASN A 734 34.74 6.60 0.86
N LYS A 735 34.72 7.74 0.16
CA LYS A 735 34.06 8.98 0.61
C LYS A 735 32.56 8.77 0.80
N HIS A 736 31.86 8.26 -0.23
CA HIS A 736 30.40 8.18 -0.26
C HIS A 736 29.80 7.03 0.57
N VAL A 737 30.57 6.02 0.97
CA VAL A 737 30.10 4.96 1.89
C VAL A 737 29.91 5.47 3.33
N THR A 738 30.51 6.61 3.69
CA THR A 738 30.47 7.18 5.05
C THR A 738 29.07 7.30 5.68
N PRO A 739 28.03 7.82 4.99
CA PRO A 739 26.69 7.96 5.57
C PRO A 739 26.03 6.60 5.86
N VAL A 740 26.33 5.55 5.08
CA VAL A 740 25.80 4.20 5.28
C VAL A 740 26.37 3.59 6.56
N ALA A 741 27.70 3.58 6.70
CA ALA A 741 28.37 3.06 7.89
C ALA A 741 27.87 3.77 9.17
N ARG A 742 27.71 5.10 9.12
CA ARG A 742 27.15 5.90 10.23
C ARG A 742 25.66 5.64 10.52
N ALA A 743 24.87 5.26 9.51
CA ALA A 743 23.44 4.97 9.67
C ALA A 743 23.17 3.54 10.18
N VAL A 744 24.03 2.58 9.81
CA VAL A 744 23.92 1.17 10.21
C VAL A 744 24.50 0.93 11.60
N GLY A 745 25.72 1.41 11.86
CA GLY A 745 26.40 1.28 13.15
C GLY A 745 26.93 -0.13 13.50
N PRO A 746 27.74 -0.24 14.56
CA PRO A 746 28.59 -1.41 14.87
C PRO A 746 27.85 -2.63 15.45
N ASN A 747 26.52 -2.57 15.56
CA ASN A 747 25.67 -3.65 16.09
C ASN A 747 25.00 -4.51 15.00
N ASN A 748 25.08 -4.12 13.72
CA ASN A 748 24.46 -4.88 12.64
C ASN A 748 25.36 -6.05 12.21
N THR A 749 25.04 -7.26 12.66
CA THR A 749 25.80 -8.48 12.31
C THR A 749 25.92 -8.66 10.80
N ALA A 750 24.84 -8.46 10.04
CA ALA A 750 24.85 -8.66 8.60
C ALA A 750 25.75 -7.67 7.84
N LEU A 751 26.08 -6.50 8.40
CA LEU A 751 27.14 -5.65 7.83
C LEU A 751 28.54 -6.21 8.16
N LEU A 752 28.73 -6.72 9.38
CA LEU A 752 29.99 -7.33 9.80
C LEU A 752 30.28 -8.62 9.01
N ASP A 753 29.24 -9.41 8.71
CA ASP A 753 29.32 -10.61 7.86
C ASP A 753 29.80 -10.25 6.44
N VAL A 754 29.26 -9.18 5.83
CA VAL A 754 29.73 -8.69 4.51
C VAL A 754 31.18 -8.18 4.54
N LEU A 755 31.61 -7.57 5.66
CA LEU A 755 33.01 -7.13 5.82
C LEU A 755 33.97 -8.30 6.08
N HIS A 756 33.50 -9.38 6.71
CA HIS A 756 34.25 -10.63 6.88
C HIS A 756 34.50 -11.32 5.52
N ASP A 757 33.44 -11.45 4.72
CA ASP A 757 33.45 -12.19 3.45
C ASP A 757 33.89 -11.34 2.23
N ALA A 758 34.33 -10.10 2.45
CA ALA A 758 34.77 -9.19 1.38
C ALA A 758 35.87 -9.80 0.48
N PRO A 759 35.88 -9.61 -0.84
CA PRO A 759 36.98 -10.07 -1.69
C PRO A 759 38.32 -9.36 -1.36
N ARG A 760 39.43 -9.99 -1.74
CA ARG A 760 40.77 -9.39 -1.66
C ARG A 760 40.86 -8.17 -2.57
N GLY A 761 41.48 -7.09 -2.10
CA GLY A 761 41.52 -5.79 -2.78
C GLY A 761 40.41 -4.83 -2.36
N ALA A 762 39.40 -5.28 -1.59
CA ALA A 762 38.43 -4.40 -0.94
C ALA A 762 38.91 -3.87 0.42
N ASP A 763 40.13 -4.21 0.83
CA ASP A 763 40.70 -3.92 2.14
C ASP A 763 40.75 -2.41 2.51
N PRO A 764 41.01 -1.46 1.57
CA PRO A 764 40.91 -0.03 1.85
C PRO A 764 39.48 0.43 2.17
N LEU A 765 38.47 -0.14 1.51
CA LEU A 765 37.06 0.12 1.80
C LEU A 765 36.67 -0.45 3.17
N VAL A 766 37.09 -1.69 3.45
CA VAL A 766 36.85 -2.36 4.74
C VAL A 766 37.46 -1.55 5.89
N HIS A 767 38.71 -1.08 5.74
CA HIS A 767 39.35 -0.15 6.69
C HIS A 767 38.51 1.11 6.89
N ALA A 768 38.12 1.80 5.80
CA ALA A 768 37.34 3.03 5.88
C ALA A 768 36.02 2.83 6.64
N VAL A 769 35.29 1.75 6.37
CA VAL A 769 34.06 1.38 7.07
C VAL A 769 34.32 1.09 8.56
N ILE A 770 35.32 0.27 8.89
CA ILE A 770 35.67 -0.08 10.27
C ILE A 770 35.97 1.18 11.10
N ARG A 771 36.77 2.11 10.58
CA ARG A 771 37.10 3.37 11.27
C ARG A 771 35.83 4.16 11.64
N ILE A 772 34.85 4.20 10.75
CA ILE A 772 33.57 4.90 10.94
C ILE A 772 32.64 4.14 11.90
N LEU A 773 32.72 2.81 11.95
CA LEU A 773 32.01 2.00 12.95
C LEU A 773 32.60 2.22 14.36
N MET A 774 33.93 2.37 14.49
CA MET A 774 34.58 2.69 15.76
C MET A 774 34.22 4.09 16.28
N GLU A 775 34.08 5.11 15.42
CA GLU A 775 33.54 6.44 15.80
C GLU A 775 32.17 6.34 16.50
N LYS A 776 31.38 5.30 16.18
CA LYS A 776 30.02 5.08 16.67
C LYS A 776 29.95 4.18 17.91
N GLY A 777 30.90 3.26 18.11
CA GLY A 777 30.95 2.42 19.30
C GLY A 777 31.84 1.19 19.18
N HIS A 778 32.32 0.72 20.34
CA HIS A 778 33.24 -0.40 20.48
C HIS A 778 32.46 -1.65 20.92
N THR A 779 32.04 -2.47 19.97
CA THR A 779 31.22 -3.68 20.22
C THR A 779 32.07 -4.94 20.18
N ARG A 780 31.67 -6.00 20.92
CA ARG A 780 32.39 -7.29 20.90
C ARG A 780 32.46 -7.91 19.50
N SER A 781 31.38 -7.81 18.73
CA SER A 781 31.30 -8.34 17.36
C SER A 781 32.23 -7.58 16.40
N LEU A 782 32.35 -6.27 16.55
CA LEU A 782 33.33 -5.48 15.80
C LEU A 782 34.76 -5.83 16.22
N ALA A 783 35.03 -6.02 17.53
CA ALA A 783 36.35 -6.41 18.02
C ALA A 783 36.79 -7.78 17.47
N ALA A 784 35.91 -8.78 17.49
CA ALA A 784 36.18 -10.11 16.92
C ALA A 784 36.43 -10.05 15.40
N LEU A 785 35.65 -9.27 14.65
CA LEU A 785 35.88 -9.05 13.22
C LEU A 785 37.25 -8.39 12.97
N VAL A 786 37.57 -7.30 13.67
CA VAL A 786 38.85 -6.59 13.48
C VAL A 786 40.04 -7.48 13.86
N GLN A 787 39.92 -8.32 14.89
CA GLN A 787 40.95 -9.31 15.20
C GLN A 787 41.20 -10.26 14.02
N TYR A 788 40.15 -10.87 13.47
CA TYR A 788 40.24 -11.77 12.31
C TYR A 788 40.89 -11.08 11.10
N LEU A 789 40.46 -9.85 10.77
CA LEU A 789 41.02 -9.11 9.63
C LEU A 789 42.50 -8.71 9.84
N CYS A 790 42.92 -8.43 11.09
CA CYS A 790 44.33 -8.18 11.45
C CYS A 790 45.19 -9.45 11.56
N GLU A 791 44.60 -10.64 11.46
CA GLU A 791 45.29 -11.94 11.44
C GLU A 791 45.38 -12.49 10.00
N GLU A 792 44.28 -12.47 9.25
CA GLU A 792 44.18 -13.09 7.91
C GLU A 792 44.38 -12.13 6.72
N ARG A 793 44.27 -10.80 6.93
CA ARG A 793 44.25 -9.81 5.83
C ARG A 793 45.19 -8.61 6.01
N ASP A 794 46.11 -8.69 6.98
CA ASP A 794 47.14 -7.68 7.25
C ASP A 794 46.58 -6.24 7.45
N LEU A 795 45.35 -6.13 7.99
CA LEU A 795 44.83 -4.83 8.42
C LEU A 795 45.67 -4.26 9.58
N PRO A 796 45.84 -2.92 9.66
CA PRO A 796 46.73 -2.32 10.64
C PRO A 796 46.23 -2.55 12.07
N ILE A 797 47.10 -3.13 12.89
CA ILE A 797 46.79 -3.57 14.26
C ILE A 797 46.38 -2.43 15.20
N GLU A 798 46.69 -1.19 14.85
CA GLU A 798 46.23 0.04 15.52
C GLU A 798 44.69 0.09 15.63
N LEU A 799 43.96 -0.44 14.64
CA LEU A 799 42.49 -0.54 14.67
C LEU A 799 41.98 -1.38 15.85
N LEU A 800 42.78 -2.33 16.37
CA LEU A 800 42.38 -3.17 17.50
C LEU A 800 42.66 -2.49 18.85
N LEU A 801 43.47 -1.43 18.91
CA LEU A 801 43.82 -0.73 20.16
C LEU A 801 42.57 -0.27 20.94
N PRO A 802 41.61 0.48 20.37
CA PRO A 802 40.40 0.87 21.10
C PRO A 802 39.41 -0.29 21.33
N LEU A 803 39.56 -1.42 20.62
CA LEU A 803 38.65 -2.57 20.66
C LEU A 803 39.11 -3.70 21.59
N LEU A 804 40.40 -3.77 21.95
CA LEU A 804 40.98 -4.82 22.80
C LEU A 804 40.21 -5.05 24.13
N PRO A 805 39.69 -4.02 24.84
CA PRO A 805 38.90 -4.25 26.06
C PRO A 805 37.56 -4.96 25.84
N GLN A 806 37.10 -5.10 24.58
CA GLN A 806 35.84 -5.77 24.22
C GLN A 806 36.03 -7.25 23.81
N LEU A 807 37.28 -7.70 23.62
CA LEU A 807 37.57 -9.11 23.37
C LEU A 807 37.39 -9.96 24.62
N GLU A 808 37.47 -11.28 24.46
CA GLU A 808 37.58 -12.18 25.61
C GLU A 808 38.99 -12.12 26.21
N LYS A 809 39.13 -12.49 27.49
CA LYS A 809 40.40 -12.39 28.23
C LYS A 809 41.52 -13.18 27.56
N GLU A 810 41.23 -14.34 26.97
CA GLU A 810 42.23 -15.14 26.26
C GLU A 810 42.74 -14.45 25.00
N ASP A 811 41.84 -13.94 24.16
CA ASP A 811 42.21 -13.27 22.90
C ASP A 811 42.90 -11.94 23.13
N ALA A 812 42.44 -11.15 24.12
CA ALA A 812 43.15 -9.97 24.57
C ALA A 812 44.61 -10.30 24.97
N LEU A 813 44.84 -11.42 25.68
CA LEU A 813 46.19 -11.88 26.04
C LEU A 813 47.00 -12.45 24.85
N ARG A 814 46.34 -12.94 23.79
CA ARG A 814 47.00 -13.36 22.54
C ARG A 814 47.50 -12.16 21.74
N VAL A 815 46.68 -11.12 21.58
CA VAL A 815 46.99 -9.99 20.68
C VAL A 815 47.75 -8.84 21.36
N LEU A 816 47.60 -8.65 22.67
CA LEU A 816 48.27 -7.57 23.42
C LEU A 816 49.80 -7.50 23.20
N PRO A 817 50.57 -8.60 23.12
CA PRO A 817 52.00 -8.55 22.74
C PRO A 817 52.28 -7.88 21.39
N ARG A 818 51.44 -8.12 20.37
CA ARG A 818 51.58 -7.49 19.04
C ARG A 818 51.30 -5.99 19.11
N ILE A 819 50.28 -5.57 19.87
CA ILE A 819 49.96 -4.13 20.09
C ILE A 819 51.09 -3.43 20.83
N VAL A 820 51.62 -4.03 21.91
CA VAL A 820 52.75 -3.45 22.65
C VAL A 820 54.01 -3.38 21.77
N GLY A 821 54.14 -4.27 20.78
CA GLY A 821 55.18 -4.23 19.74
C GLY A 821 55.25 -2.90 18.95
N LEU A 822 54.16 -2.12 18.87
CA LEU A 822 54.16 -0.78 18.27
C LEU A 822 55.14 0.17 18.98
N LEU A 823 55.40 -0.01 20.28
CA LEU A 823 56.40 0.76 21.04
C LEU A 823 57.86 0.47 20.65
N ARG A 824 58.12 -0.31 19.60
CA ARG A 824 59.46 -0.52 19.03
C ARG A 824 60.03 0.76 18.42
N GLU A 825 59.17 1.57 17.80
CA GLU A 825 59.46 2.91 17.29
C GLU A 825 58.48 3.90 17.96
N PRO A 826 58.77 4.34 19.19
CA PRO A 826 57.72 4.84 20.08
C PRO A 826 57.34 6.30 19.80
N SER A 827 56.30 6.51 18.99
CA SER A 827 55.59 7.79 18.89
C SER A 827 55.01 8.23 20.24
N ASP A 828 54.85 9.54 20.46
CA ASP A 828 54.18 10.05 21.65
C ASP A 828 52.67 9.73 21.65
N GLU A 829 52.07 9.59 20.46
CA GLU A 829 50.68 9.15 20.28
C GLU A 829 50.51 7.70 20.77
N HIS A 830 51.31 6.75 20.24
CA HIS A 830 51.28 5.35 20.66
C HIS A 830 51.55 5.17 22.16
N LYS A 831 52.44 5.99 22.77
CA LYS A 831 52.67 5.99 24.23
C LYS A 831 51.40 6.40 24.99
N ALA A 832 50.71 7.45 24.54
CA ALA A 832 49.50 7.94 25.19
C ALA A 832 48.35 6.93 25.06
N GLU A 833 48.15 6.37 23.86
CA GLU A 833 47.13 5.37 23.57
C GLU A 833 47.33 4.08 24.38
N ILE A 834 48.55 3.52 24.38
CA ILE A 834 48.85 2.28 25.12
C ILE A 834 48.83 2.52 26.65
N SER A 835 49.20 3.71 27.12
CA SER A 835 49.03 4.09 28.54
C SER A 835 47.55 4.17 28.93
N SER A 836 46.69 4.73 28.07
CA SER A 836 45.24 4.76 28.24
C SER A 836 44.64 3.35 28.24
N LEU A 837 45.03 2.51 27.27
CA LEU A 837 44.67 1.10 27.18
C LEU A 837 45.00 0.33 28.46
N PHE A 838 46.22 0.48 28.99
CA PHE A 838 46.62 -0.19 30.23
C PHE A 838 45.79 0.27 31.43
N ARG A 839 45.40 1.55 31.51
CA ARG A 839 44.46 2.03 32.54
C ARG A 839 43.09 1.37 32.41
N THR A 840 42.55 1.26 31.20
CA THR A 840 41.23 0.64 30.95
C THR A 840 41.24 -0.88 31.22
N LEU A 841 42.28 -1.61 30.80
CA LEU A 841 42.39 -3.06 31.05
C LEU A 841 42.52 -3.43 32.53
N VAL A 842 43.09 -2.53 33.34
CA VAL A 842 43.40 -2.76 34.77
C VAL A 842 42.35 -2.13 35.70
N ALA A 843 41.42 -1.34 35.17
CA ALA A 843 40.29 -0.81 35.91
C ALA A 843 39.34 -1.94 36.40
N PRO A 844 38.63 -1.75 37.53
CA PRO A 844 37.64 -2.72 38.00
C PRO A 844 36.52 -2.90 36.94
N PRO A 845 36.14 -4.14 36.61
CA PRO A 845 35.37 -4.42 35.40
C PRO A 845 33.90 -3.98 35.48
N PRO A 846 33.35 -3.30 34.46
CA PRO A 846 31.97 -3.54 34.06
C PRO A 846 31.84 -4.98 33.52
N PRO A 847 30.66 -5.62 33.59
CA PRO A 847 30.49 -7.06 33.32
C PRO A 847 30.71 -7.51 31.86
N ALA A 848 31.19 -6.64 30.98
CA ALA A 848 31.29 -6.88 29.54
C ALA A 848 32.72 -6.78 28.96
N THR A 849 33.73 -6.33 29.72
CA THR A 849 35.09 -6.06 29.19
C THR A 849 36.15 -7.04 29.67
N ALA A 850 37.16 -7.31 28.84
CA ALA A 850 38.39 -7.99 29.26
C ALA A 850 39.11 -7.17 30.35
N SER A 851 39.17 -7.71 31.56
CA SER A 851 39.95 -7.16 32.66
C SER A 851 41.16 -8.05 32.98
N LEU A 852 42.30 -7.39 33.17
CA LEU A 852 43.54 -7.99 33.63
C LEU A 852 43.88 -7.40 34.99
N SER A 853 44.27 -8.23 35.94
CA SER A 853 44.85 -7.70 37.17
C SER A 853 46.16 -6.94 36.86
N PRO A 854 46.53 -5.92 37.66
CA PRO A 854 47.80 -5.22 37.46
C PRO A 854 49.01 -6.18 37.44
N VAL A 855 48.92 -7.25 38.25
CA VAL A 855 49.95 -8.29 38.34
C VAL A 855 50.04 -9.11 37.05
N GLU A 856 48.91 -9.53 36.48
CA GLU A 856 48.88 -10.27 35.21
C GLU A 856 49.45 -9.45 34.05
N LEU A 857 49.08 -8.16 33.93
CA LEU A 857 49.59 -7.29 32.87
C LEU A 857 51.12 -7.16 32.95
N MET A 858 51.65 -6.83 34.13
CA MET A 858 53.10 -6.64 34.30
C MET A 858 53.86 -7.96 34.13
N VAL A 859 53.31 -9.10 34.59
CA VAL A 859 53.93 -10.42 34.38
C VAL A 859 53.97 -10.78 32.90
N MET A 860 52.87 -10.57 32.17
CA MET A 860 52.78 -10.83 30.73
C MET A 860 53.83 -10.04 29.93
N LEU A 861 54.02 -8.74 30.24
CA LEU A 861 55.03 -7.88 29.60
C LEU A 861 56.48 -8.41 29.75
N HIS A 862 56.77 -9.17 30.80
CA HIS A 862 58.08 -9.78 31.03
C HIS A 862 58.17 -11.19 30.44
N VAL A 863 57.18 -12.04 30.66
CA VAL A 863 57.18 -13.44 30.15
C VAL A 863 57.17 -13.48 28.62
N ARG A 864 56.54 -12.50 27.96
CA ARG A 864 56.50 -12.35 26.49
C ARG A 864 57.44 -11.26 25.96
N GLU A 865 58.53 -10.94 26.67
CA GLU A 865 59.49 -9.91 26.25
C GLU A 865 60.17 -10.21 24.90
N HIS A 866 60.23 -11.49 24.49
CA HIS A 866 60.74 -11.91 23.18
C HIS A 866 59.75 -11.58 22.05
N ASP A 867 58.46 -11.86 22.23
CA ASP A 867 57.40 -11.61 21.23
C ASP A 867 57.21 -10.10 20.99
N ILE A 868 57.22 -9.33 22.08
CA ILE A 868 57.11 -7.86 22.07
C ILE A 868 58.41 -7.23 21.52
N GLY A 869 59.55 -7.77 21.94
CA GLY A 869 60.87 -7.20 21.77
C GLY A 869 61.28 -6.33 22.96
N VAL A 870 62.48 -6.58 23.49
CA VAL A 870 63.02 -6.01 24.75
C VAL A 870 62.91 -4.48 24.84
N LYS A 871 63.08 -3.74 23.74
CA LYS A 871 62.95 -2.27 23.72
C LYS A 871 61.50 -1.82 23.97
N ALA A 872 60.54 -2.42 23.29
CA ALA A 872 59.12 -2.09 23.41
C ALA A 872 58.57 -2.49 24.79
N ALA A 873 58.94 -3.68 25.29
CA ALA A 873 58.62 -4.14 26.64
C ALA A 873 59.23 -3.22 27.73
N LEU A 874 60.42 -2.67 27.52
CA LEU A 874 61.03 -1.68 28.42
C LEU A 874 60.25 -0.36 28.46
N VAL A 875 59.74 0.13 27.32
CA VAL A 875 58.87 1.32 27.28
C VAL A 875 57.51 1.02 27.94
N ALA A 876 56.91 -0.13 27.65
CA ALA A 876 55.63 -0.54 28.22
C ALA A 876 55.69 -0.64 29.76
N THR A 877 56.74 -1.28 30.30
CA THR A 877 56.95 -1.37 31.75
C THR A 877 57.20 0.01 32.38
N GLN A 878 57.87 0.94 31.68
CA GLN A 878 57.98 2.34 32.11
C GLN A 878 56.64 3.07 32.16
N LEU A 879 55.75 2.86 31.18
CA LEU A 879 54.37 3.38 31.23
C LEU A 879 53.60 2.82 32.44
N CYS A 880 53.76 1.53 32.77
CA CYS A 880 53.20 0.95 33.98
C CYS A 880 53.74 1.61 35.27
N PHE A 881 55.04 1.89 35.36
CA PHE A 881 55.63 2.60 36.50
C PHE A 881 55.20 4.08 36.61
N ALA A 882 54.75 4.70 35.52
CA ALA A 882 54.17 6.05 35.57
C ALA A 882 52.79 6.06 36.26
N MET A 883 52.04 4.95 36.17
CA MET A 883 50.73 4.76 36.81
C MET A 883 50.84 4.36 38.29
N LYS A 884 51.47 5.24 39.10
CA LYS A 884 51.76 5.02 40.53
C LYS A 884 50.52 4.77 41.40
N ASP A 885 49.36 5.21 40.93
CA ASP A 885 48.05 4.99 41.54
C ASP A 885 47.64 3.51 41.52
N VAL A 886 47.99 2.81 40.44
CA VAL A 886 47.69 1.40 40.16
C VAL A 886 48.85 0.47 40.60
N PHE A 887 50.08 0.78 40.16
CA PHE A 887 51.26 -0.05 40.38
C PHE A 887 51.98 0.31 41.69
N ARG A 888 51.29 0.05 42.81
CA ARG A 888 51.79 0.30 44.18
C ARG A 888 52.81 -0.76 44.63
N SER A 889 53.46 -0.54 45.77
CA SER A 889 54.46 -1.46 46.34
C SER A 889 53.93 -2.89 46.54
N GLU A 890 52.68 -3.07 46.95
CA GLU A 890 52.07 -4.40 47.14
C GLU A 890 51.94 -5.17 45.81
N VAL A 891 51.42 -4.49 44.77
CA VAL A 891 51.31 -5.03 43.40
C VAL A 891 52.68 -5.42 42.86
N LEU A 892 53.68 -4.52 43.00
CA LEU A 892 55.04 -4.79 42.53
C LEU A 892 55.71 -5.93 43.33
N THR A 893 55.40 -6.09 44.62
CA THR A 893 55.83 -7.25 45.42
C THR A 893 55.24 -8.54 44.87
N ALA A 894 53.95 -8.55 44.51
CA ALA A 894 53.29 -9.72 43.92
C ALA A 894 53.84 -10.07 42.53
N VAL A 895 54.12 -9.06 41.70
CA VAL A 895 54.80 -9.23 40.40
C VAL A 895 56.18 -9.85 40.56
N LEU A 896 57.02 -9.29 41.45
CA LEU A 896 58.39 -9.78 41.64
C LEU A 896 58.41 -11.21 42.22
N ASN A 897 57.46 -11.54 43.12
CA ASN A 897 57.27 -12.92 43.57
C ASN A 897 56.92 -13.85 42.41
N ARG A 898 55.90 -13.51 41.60
CA ARG A 898 55.45 -14.38 40.51
C ARG A 898 56.52 -14.56 39.43
N LEU A 899 57.22 -13.48 39.06
CA LEU A 899 58.31 -13.55 38.07
C LEU A 899 59.54 -14.32 38.56
N VAL A 900 59.83 -14.34 39.87
CA VAL A 900 60.99 -15.10 40.37
C VAL A 900 60.72 -16.61 40.41
N ASP A 901 59.45 -17.03 40.39
CA ASP A 901 59.07 -18.45 40.37
C ASP A 901 59.10 -19.07 38.96
N GLU A 902 58.97 -18.29 37.88
CA GLU A 902 59.08 -18.74 36.47
C GLU A 902 60.38 -19.52 36.18
N ASP A 903 60.30 -20.60 35.41
CA ASP A 903 61.43 -21.52 35.11
C ASP A 903 62.61 -20.80 34.44
N LYS A 904 62.32 -19.83 33.57
CA LYS A 904 63.30 -18.94 32.93
C LYS A 904 63.02 -17.52 33.37
N LEU A 905 64.00 -16.89 34.03
CA LEU A 905 63.92 -15.50 34.47
C LEU A 905 63.98 -14.54 33.26
N PRO A 906 62.99 -13.65 33.07
CA PRO A 906 63.02 -12.65 32.01
C PRO A 906 64.19 -11.67 32.16
N VAL A 907 64.83 -11.29 31.05
CA VAL A 907 65.99 -10.37 31.01
C VAL A 907 65.65 -9.00 31.62
N LEU A 908 64.41 -8.52 31.46
CA LEU A 908 63.97 -7.26 32.07
C LEU A 908 63.75 -7.32 33.59
N PHE A 909 63.69 -8.51 34.21
CA PHE A 909 63.35 -8.71 35.62
C PHE A 909 64.20 -7.86 36.58
N MET A 910 65.53 -7.91 36.46
CA MET A 910 66.40 -7.16 37.38
C MET A 910 66.28 -5.65 37.21
N ARG A 911 66.03 -5.16 35.99
CA ARG A 911 65.77 -3.74 35.75
C ARG A 911 64.48 -3.30 36.45
N THR A 912 63.42 -4.11 36.36
CA THR A 912 62.14 -3.86 37.02
C THR A 912 62.28 -3.88 38.54
N ALA A 913 63.05 -4.81 39.12
CA ALA A 913 63.37 -4.82 40.55
C ALA A 913 64.11 -3.54 41.00
N ILE A 914 65.14 -3.11 40.25
CA ILE A 914 65.89 -1.88 40.54
C ILE A 914 65.00 -0.63 40.46
N VAL A 915 64.16 -0.51 39.43
CA VAL A 915 63.22 0.61 39.28
C VAL A 915 62.18 0.60 40.41
N ALA A 916 61.65 -0.58 40.78
CA ALA A 916 60.68 -0.72 41.87
C ALA A 916 61.25 -0.26 43.22
N ILE A 917 62.49 -0.63 43.56
CA ILE A 917 63.17 -0.15 44.79
C ILE A 917 63.39 1.37 44.77
N LYS A 918 63.80 1.92 43.61
CA LYS A 918 64.02 3.37 43.46
C LYS A 918 62.71 4.16 43.60
N SER A 919 61.61 3.62 43.11
CA SER A 919 60.27 4.22 43.21
C SER A 919 59.63 4.05 44.59
N PHE A 920 59.79 2.89 45.24
CA PHE A 920 59.17 2.56 46.53
C PHE A 920 60.20 1.99 47.52
N ARG A 921 60.70 2.85 48.41
CA ARG A 921 61.69 2.49 49.45
C ARG A 921 61.27 1.30 50.33
N SER A 922 59.98 1.07 50.52
CA SER A 922 59.44 -0.07 51.29
C SER A 922 59.82 -1.43 50.71
N LEU A 923 60.00 -1.54 49.39
CA LEU A 923 60.40 -2.77 48.71
C LEU A 923 61.85 -3.19 49.01
N ALA A 924 62.71 -2.26 49.43
CA ALA A 924 64.14 -2.52 49.62
C ALA A 924 64.41 -3.69 50.58
N SER A 925 63.65 -3.78 51.67
CA SER A 925 63.79 -4.84 52.69
C SER A 925 63.36 -6.22 52.17
N TYR A 926 62.22 -6.28 51.47
CA TYR A 926 61.74 -7.53 50.85
C TYR A 926 62.72 -8.02 49.77
N VAL A 927 63.19 -7.12 48.90
CA VAL A 927 64.13 -7.49 47.84
C VAL A 927 65.45 -7.99 48.42
N SER A 928 66.02 -7.28 49.40
CA SER A 928 67.34 -7.61 49.96
C SER A 928 67.37 -8.91 50.75
N THR A 929 66.29 -9.24 51.47
CA THR A 929 66.23 -10.43 52.34
C THR A 929 65.65 -11.67 51.66
N SER A 930 64.60 -11.51 50.84
CA SER A 930 63.83 -12.62 50.27
C SER A 930 64.04 -12.80 48.77
N LEU A 931 64.09 -11.71 47.99
CA LEU A 931 64.23 -11.84 46.53
C LEU A 931 65.66 -12.21 46.13
N LEU A 932 66.67 -11.49 46.63
CA LEU A 932 68.08 -11.77 46.30
C LEU A 932 68.50 -13.19 46.70
N SER A 933 68.06 -13.70 47.85
CA SER A 933 68.35 -15.08 48.30
C SER A 933 67.72 -16.13 47.38
N ARG A 934 66.47 -15.94 46.93
CA ARG A 934 65.83 -16.81 45.92
C ARG A 934 66.56 -16.77 44.56
N LEU A 935 67.09 -15.63 44.15
CA LEU A 935 67.88 -15.51 42.91
C LEU A 935 69.23 -16.24 42.98
N VAL A 936 69.85 -16.27 44.17
CA VAL A 936 71.07 -17.07 44.40
C VAL A 936 70.76 -18.57 44.22
N THR A 937 69.63 -19.06 44.74
CA THR A 937 69.26 -20.48 44.55
C THR A 937 68.98 -20.85 43.08
N LYS A 938 68.48 -19.89 42.26
CA LYS A 938 68.30 -20.05 40.81
C LYS A 938 69.57 -19.81 39.97
N LYS A 939 70.75 -19.64 40.58
CA LYS A 939 72.04 -19.44 39.90
C LYS A 939 72.05 -18.27 38.91
N ILE A 940 71.50 -17.11 39.30
CA ILE A 940 71.36 -15.92 38.43
C ILE A 940 72.64 -15.48 37.68
N TRP A 941 73.83 -15.81 38.17
CA TRP A 941 75.11 -15.55 37.51
C TRP A 941 75.32 -16.26 36.17
N THR A 942 74.46 -17.22 35.79
CA THR A 942 74.53 -17.88 34.47
C THR A 942 74.13 -16.97 33.30
N GLU A 943 73.35 -15.91 33.55
CA GLU A 943 72.91 -14.95 32.52
C GLU A 943 73.58 -13.58 32.79
N PRO A 944 74.54 -13.13 31.96
CA PRO A 944 75.36 -11.95 32.26
C PRO A 944 74.56 -10.68 32.52
N ARG A 945 73.45 -10.47 31.79
CA ARG A 945 72.60 -9.28 31.92
C ARG A 945 71.85 -9.24 33.24
N LEU A 946 71.41 -10.41 33.72
CA LEU A 946 70.76 -10.53 35.03
C LEU A 946 71.79 -10.44 36.16
N TRP A 947 73.01 -10.93 35.95
CA TRP A 947 74.10 -10.83 36.91
C TRP A 947 74.53 -9.37 37.20
N ASP A 948 74.69 -8.55 36.15
CA ASP A 948 74.98 -7.12 36.29
C ASP A 948 73.87 -6.38 37.04
N GLY A 949 72.62 -6.73 36.75
CA GLY A 949 71.46 -6.22 37.47
C GLY A 949 71.42 -6.66 38.95
N PHE A 950 71.77 -7.91 39.24
CA PHE A 950 71.85 -8.44 40.62
C PHE A 950 72.90 -7.69 41.43
N ALA A 951 74.10 -7.48 40.90
CA ALA A 951 75.16 -6.73 41.55
C ALA A 951 74.73 -5.29 41.89
N LEU A 952 74.10 -4.58 40.94
CA LEU A 952 73.58 -3.22 41.17
C LEU A 952 72.40 -3.19 42.16
N CYS A 953 71.54 -4.21 42.16
CA CYS A 953 70.44 -4.32 43.12
C CYS A 953 70.95 -4.56 44.55
N ALA A 954 72.00 -5.36 44.69
CA ALA A 954 72.65 -5.66 45.96
C ALA A 954 73.35 -4.44 46.57
N SER A 955 74.02 -3.58 45.78
CA SER A 955 74.59 -2.33 46.31
C SER A 955 73.52 -1.31 46.70
N LEU A 956 72.47 -1.14 45.90
CA LEU A 956 71.36 -0.21 46.21
C LEU A 956 70.57 -0.58 47.47
N THR A 957 70.68 -1.82 47.95
CA THR A 957 70.01 -2.32 49.16
C THR A 957 70.98 -2.69 50.29
N ALA A 958 72.27 -2.35 50.14
CA ALA A 958 73.26 -2.45 51.19
C ALA A 958 72.89 -1.54 52.38
N PRO A 959 73.16 -1.93 53.64
CA PRO A 959 73.84 -3.16 54.06
C PRO A 959 72.91 -4.38 54.23
N THR A 960 71.60 -4.24 53.97
CA THR A 960 70.62 -5.33 54.26
C THR A 960 70.74 -6.53 53.33
N SER A 961 71.26 -6.33 52.11
CA SER A 961 71.52 -7.36 51.10
C SER A 961 72.67 -8.30 51.44
N PHE A 962 73.54 -7.94 52.39
CA PHE A 962 74.77 -8.71 52.65
C PHE A 962 74.49 -10.13 53.15
N GLY A 963 73.38 -10.37 53.85
CA GLY A 963 72.95 -11.72 54.24
C GLY A 963 72.58 -12.63 53.05
N ALA A 964 72.18 -12.06 51.90
CA ALA A 964 71.96 -12.81 50.66
C ALA A 964 73.27 -12.99 49.87
N LEU A 965 74.17 -11.99 49.87
CA LEU A 965 75.48 -12.11 49.22
C LEU A 965 76.34 -13.25 49.81
N LEU A 966 76.24 -13.50 51.12
CA LEU A 966 76.96 -14.61 51.78
C LEU A 966 76.45 -16.01 51.39
N GLN A 967 75.36 -16.10 50.62
CA GLN A 967 74.85 -17.38 50.08
C GLN A 967 75.46 -17.71 48.71
N LEU A 968 76.20 -16.77 48.09
CA LEU A 968 76.87 -16.98 46.80
C LEU A 968 78.08 -17.92 46.93
N PRO A 969 78.40 -18.71 45.88
CA PRO A 969 79.68 -19.38 45.75
C PRO A 969 80.86 -18.38 45.81
N ARG A 970 81.99 -18.79 46.38
CA ARG A 970 83.17 -17.93 46.61
C ARG A 970 83.62 -17.19 45.35
N GLU A 971 83.70 -17.89 44.22
CA GLU A 971 84.12 -17.33 42.92
C GLU A 971 83.18 -16.20 42.44
N GLN A 972 81.87 -16.36 42.64
CA GLN A 972 80.86 -15.38 42.21
C GLN A 972 80.85 -14.16 43.14
N LEU A 973 81.05 -14.37 44.43
CA LEU A 973 81.23 -13.26 45.39
C LEU A 973 82.52 -12.49 45.11
N GLN A 974 83.60 -13.19 44.76
CA GLN A 974 84.88 -12.59 44.33
C GLN A 974 84.66 -11.71 43.09
N GLN A 975 84.01 -12.25 42.06
CA GLN A 975 83.72 -11.51 40.82
C GLN A 975 82.86 -10.27 41.07
N LEU A 976 81.80 -10.39 41.87
CA LEU A 976 80.88 -9.28 42.17
C LEU A 976 81.60 -8.13 42.86
N VAL A 977 82.48 -8.41 43.83
CA VAL A 977 83.16 -7.39 44.64
C VAL A 977 84.41 -6.81 43.97
N LEU A 978 85.12 -7.57 43.12
CA LEU A 978 86.33 -7.09 42.43
C LEU A 978 86.06 -6.49 41.04
N GLU A 979 85.15 -7.07 40.25
CA GLU A 979 84.95 -6.67 38.84
C GLU A 979 83.70 -5.80 38.63
N LYS A 980 82.61 -6.03 39.38
CA LYS A 980 81.30 -5.42 39.09
C LYS A 980 80.92 -4.25 39.99
N GLN A 981 81.10 -4.36 41.31
CA GLN A 981 80.67 -3.37 42.30
C GLN A 981 81.72 -3.20 43.43
N PRO A 982 82.87 -2.55 43.16
CA PRO A 982 83.94 -2.39 44.15
C PRO A 982 83.52 -1.55 45.37
N THR A 983 82.49 -0.71 45.24
CA THR A 983 81.91 0.11 46.32
C THR A 983 81.29 -0.70 47.46
N ILE A 984 81.00 -1.99 47.25
CA ILE A 984 80.46 -2.88 48.29
C ILE A 984 81.57 -3.42 49.21
N ARG A 985 82.83 -3.42 48.77
CA ARG A 985 83.96 -4.13 49.41
C ARG A 985 84.17 -3.75 50.87
N GLU A 986 84.29 -2.46 51.16
CA GLU A 986 84.50 -1.93 52.51
C GLU A 986 83.28 -2.18 53.44
N PRO A 987 82.04 -1.78 53.10
CA PRO A 987 80.90 -2.02 53.99
C PRO A 987 80.56 -3.51 54.16
N LEU A 988 80.91 -4.39 53.20
CA LEU A 988 80.78 -5.84 53.37
C LEU A 988 81.83 -6.40 54.36
N ARG A 989 83.07 -5.91 54.31
CA ARG A 989 84.13 -6.23 55.29
C ARG A 989 83.71 -5.83 56.71
N ASP A 990 83.18 -4.62 56.87
CA ASP A 990 82.66 -4.16 58.17
C ASP A 990 81.48 -5.00 58.65
N TYR A 991 80.56 -5.38 57.75
CA TYR A 991 79.45 -6.26 58.11
C TYR A 991 79.91 -7.65 58.56
N LEU A 992 80.92 -8.22 57.90
CA LEU A 992 81.52 -9.50 58.28
C LEU A 992 82.16 -9.46 59.67
N ILE A 993 82.89 -8.37 59.97
CA ILE A 993 83.58 -8.17 61.25
C ILE A 993 82.58 -7.91 62.38
N TYR A 994 81.63 -6.98 62.19
CA TYR A 994 80.79 -6.46 63.28
C TYR A 994 79.38 -7.06 63.39
N LYS A 995 78.86 -7.74 62.36
CA LYS A 995 77.44 -8.21 62.34
C LYS A 995 77.23 -9.66 61.90
N ALA A 996 78.05 -10.23 61.03
CA ALA A 996 77.81 -11.57 60.45
C ALA A 996 78.34 -12.76 61.26
N GLY A 997 78.76 -12.55 62.52
CA GLY A 997 79.33 -13.60 63.38
C GLY A 997 80.85 -13.55 63.57
N GLY A 998 81.51 -12.46 63.16
CA GLY A 998 82.89 -12.15 63.51
C GLY A 998 83.95 -12.76 62.58
N PRO A 999 85.21 -12.26 62.65
CA PRO A 999 86.25 -12.59 61.69
C PRO A 999 86.65 -14.08 61.67
N ALA A 1000 86.54 -14.78 62.80
CA ALA A 1000 86.88 -16.20 62.90
C ALA A 1000 85.99 -17.12 62.05
N ARG A 1001 84.73 -16.75 61.79
CA ARG A 1001 83.82 -17.54 60.93
C ARG A 1001 84.01 -17.27 59.44
N HIS A 1002 84.57 -16.13 59.08
CA HIS A 1002 84.62 -15.61 57.71
C HIS A 1002 86.03 -15.32 57.20
N ALA A 1003 87.06 -15.87 57.85
CA ALA A 1003 88.47 -15.60 57.56
C ALA A 1003 88.82 -15.74 56.07
N ALA A 1004 88.43 -16.84 55.42
CA ALA A 1004 88.67 -17.08 54.00
C ALA A 1004 87.94 -16.11 53.03
N LEU A 1005 86.89 -15.43 53.51
CA LEU A 1005 86.20 -14.35 52.78
C LEU A 1005 86.86 -13.00 53.05
N LEU A 1006 87.33 -12.75 54.28
CA LEU A 1006 88.08 -11.54 54.61
C LEU A 1006 89.43 -11.48 53.88
N GLU A 1007 90.17 -12.59 53.79
CA GLU A 1007 91.40 -12.70 52.98
C GLU A 1007 91.12 -12.39 51.49
N MET A 1008 90.03 -12.91 50.94
CA MET A 1008 89.59 -12.63 49.56
C MET A 1008 89.23 -11.15 49.36
N LEU A 1009 88.63 -10.51 50.38
CA LEU A 1009 88.35 -9.06 50.39
C LEU A 1009 89.59 -8.19 50.68
N GLU A 1010 90.75 -8.77 50.95
CA GLU A 1010 92.03 -8.09 51.16
C GLU A 1010 92.99 -8.26 49.96
N GLN A 1011 92.76 -9.25 49.09
CA GLN A 1011 93.42 -9.37 47.79
C GLN A 1011 93.07 -8.17 46.89
N ALA A 1012 94.09 -7.43 46.45
CA ALA A 1012 93.91 -6.30 45.53
C ALA A 1012 93.48 -6.79 44.13
N PRO A 1013 92.68 -6.02 43.37
CA PRO A 1013 92.43 -6.34 41.98
C PRO A 1013 93.75 -6.30 41.21
N ALA A 1014 94.00 -7.31 40.36
CA ALA A 1014 95.01 -7.19 39.32
C ALA A 1014 94.62 -6.04 38.37
N LYS A 1015 95.61 -5.26 37.94
CA LYS A 1015 95.42 -4.12 37.02
C LYS A 1015 94.98 -4.57 35.62
#